data_AF-A0A944Z843-F1
#
_entry.id   AF-A0A944Z843-F1
#
_cell.length_a   1.000
_cell.length_b   1.000
_cell.length_c   1.000
_cell.angle_alpha   90.00
_cell.angle_beta   90.00
_cell.angle_gamma   90.00
#
_symmetry.space_group_name_H-M   'P 1'
#
loop_
_entity.id
_entity.type
_entity.pdbx_description
1 polymer ?
#
loop_
_entity_poly.entity_id
_entity_poly.type
_entity_poly.pdbx_seq_one_letter_code
_entity_poly.pdbx_strand_id
1 'polypeptide(L)'
;MIKKPLLSYLSEVELDILLNESFKTLETTGTYIPNKRAKDILKSAGAIEKDNDILTLPSELVKEVLGNVSPRFKLYDQKGQGFLNMEIGNTFYGPGSDLQYVIDMETEKPRLTKLHDIAKHISMIDKIPEFDFLMSTGLPHDVTSDKLYEEVFRTMILNSDKPMVTTGANLDDIKKTYEIAKITAGSAQSFRDRPFYVAYLEPVSPLKTESDIAEKVMFCAEKGVPYLFAAGANIAVQAPGSPEGAVIQGTAESLSGLVLGYLVNNDVKFVFGSNSAGFDGVKGIVSYGGPEWSKTMALYAELGRRLNLPVWGAAGCSDANKLDAQAGLEAAQSVLMAELCGSTLVHNVGYLSHGDMTDPRAYIFNSEIIKRAKWSRERGIIVPGEIPPVIDDVVSGRIKTYLDSDHTLQKFGTRYHPSKWIDRNLHIESKDLLESLKQETNGLLEKCNPVTGIEVTSKRTDGPEEYNGPIEIKEIEKKDSLESIFKDNPTGADKVKDYLQAQLDAEKNPDELYLDLAKVLEKTIDGANLVFQLAYGRLFNDTADIVLEKMEYSKEGTPLVLATVEGDIHYVGKNLVGQLAAVSGYNIVDNGMDAKTGELILSALDNGANLMGLSALLTTTRDNMHKTIDAMRSLSIKDQVGVIIGGAVIDKDYAKEIGADAYRRNAGEAASALDGIKQDFIDTYKRKNIIDDNFSVIGENINSISTKVKEAMKNKDEETILEIARKQIDNGAIYLDVAVSHLGDITLQEDAMKWAVMTLQENFDVPLCIDSDDYRVIEAGVSVYDSTKVGSAIINSATLDKDRLENMTRIAKESGSYIVFQAADGATIDEKLKITDQFIDYAASNGIAKDKIFVDPGLETMAHNQDSAKTALQTISALKDKHPELHYTVGLTNMGYGLGKMKHTRALQQSFLKIAKRVGMDSAITSPNVLNYEFNDRTKALSESIEFIAGIRDNVDYAQRILDTEYESN
;
A
#
# COMPACT_ATOMS: atom_id res chain seq x y z
N MET A 1 -21.76 -53.38 13.05
CA MET A 1 -22.71 -52.26 13.12
C MET A 1 -23.29 -52.07 11.74
N ILE A 2 -24.62 -52.00 11.61
CA ILE A 2 -25.26 -51.62 10.34
C ILE A 2 -24.87 -50.15 10.11
N LYS A 3 -23.92 -49.87 9.21
CA LYS A 3 -23.58 -48.49 8.81
C LYS A 3 -24.86 -47.91 8.21
N LYS A 4 -25.36 -46.83 8.80
CA LYS A 4 -26.58 -46.17 8.32
C LYS A 4 -26.34 -45.60 6.92
N PRO A 5 -27.37 -45.59 6.05
CA PRO A 5 -27.21 -45.11 4.69
C PRO A 5 -26.69 -43.67 4.68
N LEU A 6 -25.75 -43.41 3.77
CA LEU A 6 -25.27 -42.07 3.46
C LEU A 6 -26.09 -41.51 2.30
N LEU A 7 -26.26 -40.20 2.29
CA LEU A 7 -26.91 -39.49 1.21
C LEU A 7 -26.00 -39.48 -0.02
N SER A 8 -26.59 -39.82 -1.17
CA SER A 8 -25.99 -39.68 -2.49
C SER A 8 -26.83 -38.77 -3.36
N TYR A 9 -26.19 -37.80 -3.99
CA TYR A 9 -26.75 -36.88 -4.98
C TYR A 9 -26.60 -37.42 -6.39
N LEU A 10 -25.56 -38.20 -6.64
CA LEU A 10 -25.24 -38.78 -7.93
C LEU A 10 -25.43 -40.28 -7.90
N SER A 11 -25.83 -40.83 -9.04
CA SER A 11 -25.77 -42.27 -9.27
C SER A 11 -24.31 -42.75 -9.37
N GLU A 12 -24.08 -44.04 -9.12
CA GLU A 12 -22.75 -44.65 -9.29
C GLU A 12 -22.16 -44.42 -10.70
N VAL A 13 -23.02 -44.38 -11.72
CA VAL A 13 -22.60 -44.10 -13.12
C VAL A 13 -22.11 -42.67 -13.27
N GLU A 14 -22.79 -41.69 -12.67
CA GLU A 14 -22.37 -40.28 -12.72
C GLU A 14 -21.07 -40.04 -11.94
N LEU A 15 -20.91 -40.70 -10.79
CA LEU A 15 -19.64 -40.68 -10.03
C LEU A 15 -18.49 -41.26 -10.84
N ASP A 16 -18.72 -42.39 -11.53
CA ASP A 16 -17.72 -42.99 -12.42
C ASP A 16 -17.36 -42.06 -13.59
N ILE A 17 -18.31 -41.30 -14.12
CA ILE A 17 -18.02 -40.29 -15.16
C ILE A 17 -17.10 -39.19 -14.61
N LEU A 18 -17.41 -38.61 -13.44
CA LEU A 18 -16.59 -37.55 -12.84
C LEU A 18 -15.16 -38.05 -12.53
N LEU A 19 -15.03 -39.26 -11.98
CA LEU A 19 -13.71 -39.86 -11.71
C LEU A 19 -12.92 -40.10 -12.98
N ASN A 20 -13.55 -40.67 -14.02
CA ASN A 20 -12.88 -40.93 -15.29
C ASN A 20 -12.43 -39.64 -15.98
N GLU A 21 -13.23 -38.57 -15.94
CA GLU A 21 -12.80 -37.28 -16.46
C GLU A 21 -11.66 -36.67 -15.63
N SER A 22 -11.62 -36.90 -14.32
CA SER A 22 -10.48 -36.49 -13.47
C SER A 22 -9.19 -37.23 -13.81
N PHE A 23 -9.26 -38.55 -14.04
CA PHE A 23 -8.10 -39.33 -14.51
C PHE A 23 -7.63 -38.85 -15.88
N LYS A 24 -8.58 -38.62 -16.79
CA LYS A 24 -8.31 -38.10 -18.13
C LYS A 24 -7.73 -36.69 -18.09
N THR A 25 -8.10 -35.84 -17.15
CA THR A 25 -7.45 -34.54 -16.95
C THR A 25 -5.96 -34.72 -16.64
N LEU A 26 -5.59 -35.66 -15.76
CA LEU A 26 -4.17 -35.96 -15.49
C LEU A 26 -3.45 -36.58 -16.69
N GLU A 27 -4.11 -37.43 -17.47
CA GLU A 27 -3.54 -38.11 -18.63
C GLU A 27 -3.39 -37.20 -19.86
N THR A 28 -4.35 -36.30 -20.08
CA THR A 28 -4.42 -35.49 -21.30
C THR A 28 -3.95 -34.06 -21.09
N THR A 29 -4.30 -33.40 -19.98
CA THR A 29 -3.83 -32.05 -19.65
C THR A 29 -2.50 -32.13 -18.92
N GLY A 30 -2.43 -32.95 -17.86
CA GLY A 30 -1.26 -33.05 -16.99
C GLY A 30 -1.20 -31.96 -15.93
N THR A 31 -0.16 -32.01 -15.10
CA THR A 31 0.08 -31.04 -14.02
C THR A 31 1.48 -30.45 -14.14
N TYR A 32 1.61 -29.15 -13.88
CA TYR A 32 2.90 -28.46 -13.84
C TYR A 32 3.71 -28.90 -12.62
N ILE A 33 4.90 -29.45 -12.84
CA ILE A 33 5.81 -29.93 -11.79
C ILE A 33 7.27 -29.58 -12.17
N PRO A 34 7.79 -28.42 -11.74
CA PRO A 34 9.15 -28.00 -12.07
C PRO A 34 10.22 -28.74 -11.26
N ASN A 35 9.84 -29.41 -10.16
CA ASN A 35 10.77 -30.12 -9.30
C ASN A 35 11.41 -31.31 -10.02
N LYS A 36 12.72 -31.24 -10.28
CA LYS A 36 13.46 -32.28 -11.00
C LYS A 36 13.33 -33.68 -10.36
N ARG A 37 13.43 -33.77 -9.03
CA ARG A 37 13.35 -35.05 -8.31
C ARG A 37 11.96 -35.68 -8.46
N ALA A 38 10.90 -34.89 -8.28
CA ALA A 38 9.53 -35.36 -8.47
C ALA A 38 9.30 -35.79 -9.92
N LYS A 39 9.82 -35.03 -10.90
CA LYS A 39 9.76 -35.42 -12.33
C LYS A 39 10.44 -36.75 -12.57
N ASP A 40 11.65 -36.96 -12.07
CA ASP A 40 12.39 -38.20 -12.28
C ASP A 40 11.63 -39.40 -11.70
N ILE A 41 11.01 -39.25 -10.51
CA ILE A 41 10.17 -40.29 -9.89
C ILE A 41 8.95 -40.61 -10.75
N LEU A 42 8.19 -39.58 -11.14
CA LEU A 42 6.97 -39.75 -11.93
C LEU A 42 7.24 -40.32 -13.32
N LYS A 43 8.30 -39.85 -14.00
CA LYS A 43 8.72 -40.36 -15.31
C LYS A 43 9.17 -41.82 -15.23
N SER A 44 9.84 -42.21 -14.15
CA SER A 44 10.20 -43.61 -13.92
C SER A 44 8.98 -44.53 -13.76
N ALA A 45 7.84 -43.96 -13.35
CA ALA A 45 6.55 -44.65 -13.27
C ALA A 45 5.68 -44.53 -14.53
N GLY A 46 6.21 -43.96 -15.62
CA GLY A 46 5.51 -43.83 -16.90
C GLY A 46 4.83 -42.49 -17.15
N ALA A 47 5.04 -41.47 -16.31
CA ALA A 47 4.62 -40.11 -16.62
C ALA A 47 5.39 -39.57 -17.84
N ILE A 48 4.71 -38.77 -18.66
CA ILE A 48 5.29 -38.15 -19.85
C ILE A 48 5.40 -36.65 -19.61
N GLU A 49 6.61 -36.13 -19.76
CA GLU A 49 6.88 -34.69 -19.69
C GLU A 49 6.57 -34.06 -21.06
N LYS A 50 5.76 -33.00 -21.03
CA LYS A 50 5.46 -32.08 -22.12
C LYS A 50 6.27 -30.78 -21.95
N ASP A 51 6.02 -29.80 -22.79
CA ASP A 51 6.64 -28.48 -22.68
C ASP A 51 6.30 -27.79 -21.35
N ASN A 52 7.17 -26.88 -20.90
CA ASN A 52 7.00 -26.05 -19.69
C ASN A 52 6.80 -26.84 -18.39
N ASP A 53 7.56 -27.92 -18.17
CA ASP A 53 7.49 -28.76 -16.95
C ASP A 53 6.11 -29.38 -16.65
N ILE A 54 5.25 -29.52 -17.67
CA ILE A 54 3.95 -30.18 -17.50
C ILE A 54 4.13 -31.69 -17.63
N LEU A 55 3.71 -32.47 -16.64
CA LEU A 55 3.73 -33.92 -16.65
C LEU A 55 2.32 -34.48 -16.77
N THR A 56 2.09 -35.33 -17.77
CA THR A 56 0.88 -36.15 -17.84
C THR A 56 1.07 -37.46 -17.10
N LEU A 57 0.08 -37.84 -16.29
CA LEU A 57 0.06 -39.09 -15.54
C LEU A 57 -0.90 -40.07 -16.23
N PRO A 58 -0.44 -41.26 -16.67
CA PRO A 58 -1.33 -42.24 -17.28
C PRO A 58 -2.50 -42.60 -16.35
N SER A 59 -3.71 -42.69 -16.89
CA SER A 59 -4.91 -43.04 -16.09
C SER A 59 -4.74 -44.39 -15.38
N GLU A 60 -4.05 -45.34 -16.02
CA GLU A 60 -3.78 -46.66 -15.45
C GLU A 60 -2.81 -46.60 -14.26
N LEU A 61 -1.82 -45.70 -14.27
CA LEU A 61 -0.95 -45.46 -13.12
C LEU A 61 -1.74 -44.95 -11.91
N VAL A 62 -2.64 -43.97 -12.14
CA VAL A 62 -3.47 -43.42 -11.07
C VAL A 62 -4.37 -44.50 -10.46
N LYS A 63 -5.01 -45.33 -11.31
CA LYS A 63 -5.85 -46.46 -10.87
C LYS A 63 -5.04 -47.54 -10.15
N GLU A 64 -3.83 -47.84 -10.61
CA GLU A 64 -2.93 -48.80 -9.94
C GLU A 64 -2.57 -48.30 -8.54
N VAL A 65 -2.21 -47.03 -8.38
CA VAL A 65 -1.93 -46.44 -7.07
C VAL A 65 -3.16 -46.53 -6.17
N LEU A 66 -4.34 -46.16 -6.68
CA LEU A 66 -5.61 -46.25 -5.94
C LEU A 66 -5.97 -47.68 -5.51
N GLY A 67 -5.63 -48.68 -6.32
CA GLY A 67 -5.85 -50.09 -6.00
C GLY A 67 -4.93 -50.64 -4.90
N ASN A 68 -3.80 -49.97 -4.64
CA ASN A 68 -2.76 -50.45 -3.72
C ASN A 68 -2.57 -49.59 -2.47
N VAL A 69 -2.98 -48.31 -2.49
CA VAL A 69 -2.89 -47.44 -1.32
C VAL A 69 -3.82 -47.94 -0.19
N SER A 70 -3.39 -47.77 1.07
CA SER A 70 -4.23 -48.15 2.21
C SER A 70 -5.50 -47.28 2.26
N PRO A 71 -6.70 -47.90 2.29
CA PRO A 71 -7.97 -47.16 2.32
C PRO A 71 -8.29 -46.57 3.71
N ARG A 72 -7.46 -46.88 4.71
CA ARG A 72 -7.67 -46.46 6.09
C ARG A 72 -6.39 -46.36 6.89
N PHE A 73 -6.40 -45.49 7.89
CA PHE A 73 -5.37 -45.42 8.90
C PHE A 73 -5.94 -44.93 10.24
N LYS A 74 -5.12 -44.95 11.28
CA LYS A 74 -5.48 -44.40 12.59
C LYS A 74 -4.71 -43.12 12.82
N LEU A 75 -5.41 -42.08 13.27
CA LEU A 75 -4.83 -40.83 13.72
C LEU A 75 -4.97 -40.75 15.23
N TYR A 76 -3.86 -40.87 15.95
CA TYR A 76 -3.85 -41.01 17.41
C TYR A 76 -3.90 -39.67 18.12
N ASP A 77 -4.24 -39.68 19.41
CA ASP A 77 -3.83 -38.60 20.30
C ASP A 77 -2.30 -38.66 20.56
N GLN A 78 -1.74 -37.59 21.11
CA GLN A 78 -0.29 -37.50 21.37
C GLN A 78 0.24 -38.60 22.31
N LYS A 79 -0.60 -39.09 23.21
CA LYS A 79 -0.26 -40.11 24.20
C LYS A 79 -0.44 -41.54 23.67
N GLY A 80 -1.01 -41.69 22.48
CA GLY A 80 -1.38 -42.97 21.87
C GLY A 80 -2.48 -43.74 22.61
N GLN A 81 -3.34 -43.07 23.39
CA GLN A 81 -4.39 -43.70 24.21
C GLN A 81 -5.70 -43.89 23.43
N GLY A 82 -6.04 -42.95 22.57
CA GLY A 82 -7.18 -42.96 21.66
C GLY A 82 -6.76 -42.69 20.22
N PHE A 83 -7.69 -42.88 19.29
CA PHE A 83 -7.48 -42.60 17.86
C PHE A 83 -8.80 -42.35 17.12
N LEU A 84 -8.71 -41.54 16.07
CA LEU A 84 -9.71 -41.43 15.02
C LEU A 84 -9.45 -42.50 13.96
N ASN A 85 -10.50 -43.24 13.61
CA ASN A 85 -10.45 -44.20 12.51
C ASN A 85 -10.68 -43.48 11.19
N MET A 86 -9.60 -43.14 10.49
CA MET A 86 -9.63 -42.47 9.20
C MET A 86 -10.05 -43.46 8.12
N GLU A 87 -11.35 -43.70 8.00
CA GLU A 87 -11.99 -44.54 6.98
C GLU A 87 -13.35 -43.97 6.57
N ILE A 88 -13.84 -44.36 5.40
CA ILE A 88 -15.13 -43.91 4.90
C ILE A 88 -16.29 -44.24 5.86
N GLY A 89 -17.19 -43.26 6.01
CA GLY A 89 -18.37 -43.37 6.85
C GLY A 89 -18.18 -42.97 8.32
N ASN A 90 -16.97 -42.63 8.76
CA ASN A 90 -16.79 -41.85 9.98
C ASN A 90 -16.76 -40.35 9.62
N THR A 91 -17.23 -39.49 10.52
CA THR A 91 -17.22 -38.02 10.34
C THR A 91 -16.72 -37.39 11.62
N PHE A 92 -15.56 -36.74 11.53
CA PHE A 92 -14.87 -36.07 12.62
C PHE A 92 -14.84 -34.57 12.37
N TYR A 93 -15.08 -33.76 13.41
CA TYR A 93 -15.13 -32.30 13.29
C TYR A 93 -13.96 -31.64 14.00
N GLY A 94 -13.46 -30.56 13.40
CA GLY A 94 -12.40 -29.72 13.97
C GLY A 94 -12.58 -28.27 13.56
N PRO A 95 -11.89 -27.33 14.24
CA PRO A 95 -11.83 -25.95 13.78
C PRO A 95 -11.00 -25.85 12.49
N GLY A 96 -10.80 -24.65 11.96
CA GLY A 96 -9.84 -24.40 10.86
C GLY A 96 -8.53 -23.76 11.32
N SER A 97 -7.62 -23.47 10.38
CA SER A 97 -6.40 -22.68 10.57
C SER A 97 -6.40 -21.29 9.90
N ASP A 98 -5.55 -20.40 10.40
CA ASP A 98 -5.11 -19.17 9.69
C ASP A 98 -6.09 -17.97 9.67
N LEU A 99 -7.12 -17.97 10.52
CA LEU A 99 -7.98 -16.79 10.72
C LEU A 99 -7.19 -15.60 11.26
N GLN A 100 -7.30 -14.46 10.57
CA GLN A 100 -6.59 -13.24 10.95
C GLN A 100 -7.20 -12.61 12.19
N TYR A 101 -8.53 -12.66 12.32
CA TYR A 101 -9.27 -11.98 13.37
C TYR A 101 -9.96 -12.92 14.36
N VAL A 102 -10.07 -12.47 15.59
CA VAL A 102 -10.85 -13.08 16.67
C VAL A 102 -11.77 -12.02 17.28
N ILE A 103 -13.01 -12.40 17.62
CA ILE A 103 -13.89 -11.58 18.46
C ILE A 103 -13.39 -11.62 19.90
N ASP A 104 -13.00 -10.45 20.42
CA ASP A 104 -12.65 -10.29 21.81
C ASP A 104 -13.90 -10.42 22.70
N MET A 105 -13.89 -11.36 23.65
CA MET A 105 -15.07 -11.68 24.47
C MET A 105 -15.44 -10.60 25.49
N GLU A 106 -14.52 -9.67 25.81
CA GLU A 106 -14.79 -8.56 26.72
C GLU A 106 -15.41 -7.37 25.97
N THR A 107 -14.80 -7.01 24.83
CA THR A 107 -15.22 -5.83 24.05
C THR A 107 -16.25 -6.15 22.95
N GLU A 108 -16.41 -7.43 22.59
CA GLU A 108 -17.23 -7.95 21.49
C GLU A 108 -16.89 -7.37 20.11
N LYS A 109 -15.66 -6.89 19.95
CA LYS A 109 -15.14 -6.35 18.69
C LYS A 109 -14.10 -7.29 18.09
N PRO A 110 -13.99 -7.32 16.75
CA PRO A 110 -12.90 -8.03 16.10
C PRO A 110 -11.56 -7.35 16.44
N ARG A 111 -10.56 -8.16 16.69
CA ARG A 111 -9.15 -7.77 16.79
C ARG A 111 -8.30 -8.86 16.18
N LEU A 112 -7.01 -8.61 15.98
CA LEU A 112 -6.15 -9.67 15.50
C LEU A 112 -5.98 -10.80 16.51
N THR A 113 -5.82 -11.98 15.94
CA THR A 113 -5.41 -13.19 16.65
C THR A 113 -3.98 -13.04 17.17
N LYS A 114 -3.79 -13.38 18.43
CA LYS A 114 -2.50 -13.56 19.10
C LYS A 114 -2.26 -15.03 19.43
N LEU A 115 -1.03 -15.41 19.72
CA LEU A 115 -0.66 -16.79 20.09
C LEU A 115 -1.40 -17.25 21.34
N HIS A 116 -1.64 -16.33 22.27
CA HIS A 116 -2.44 -16.60 23.47
C HIS A 116 -3.91 -16.95 23.16
N ASP A 117 -4.49 -16.37 22.11
CA ASP A 117 -5.86 -16.70 21.70
C ASP A 117 -5.92 -18.12 21.19
N ILE A 118 -4.93 -18.53 20.41
CA ILE A 118 -4.78 -19.92 19.96
C ILE A 118 -4.69 -20.86 21.15
N ALA A 119 -3.80 -20.59 22.12
CA ALA A 119 -3.68 -21.42 23.32
C ALA A 119 -5.01 -21.53 24.09
N LYS A 120 -5.70 -20.40 24.29
CA LYS A 120 -7.01 -20.34 24.97
C LYS A 120 -8.09 -21.11 24.21
N HIS A 121 -8.22 -20.89 22.91
CA HIS A 121 -9.23 -21.53 22.09
C HIS A 121 -8.99 -23.03 21.97
N ILE A 122 -7.74 -23.46 21.79
CA ILE A 122 -7.39 -24.88 21.80
C ILE A 122 -7.79 -25.52 23.13
N SER A 123 -7.42 -24.91 24.26
CA SER A 123 -7.78 -25.42 25.59
C SER A 123 -9.30 -25.45 25.83
N MET A 124 -10.03 -24.49 25.25
CA MET A 124 -11.49 -24.44 25.30
C MET A 124 -12.12 -25.54 24.42
N ILE A 125 -11.73 -25.64 23.15
CA ILE A 125 -12.25 -26.60 22.17
C ILE A 125 -11.91 -28.04 22.57
N ASP A 126 -10.78 -28.25 23.25
CA ASP A 126 -10.41 -29.55 23.82
C ASP A 126 -11.52 -30.11 24.73
N LYS A 127 -12.20 -29.22 25.47
CA LYS A 127 -13.30 -29.57 26.38
C LYS A 127 -14.66 -29.74 25.70
N ILE A 128 -14.77 -29.42 24.41
CA ILE A 128 -16.01 -29.58 23.63
C ILE A 128 -15.99 -30.98 22.97
N PRO A 129 -16.86 -31.93 23.37
CA PRO A 129 -16.81 -33.31 22.89
C PRO A 129 -17.09 -33.48 21.40
N GLU A 130 -17.85 -32.56 20.80
CA GLU A 130 -18.20 -32.62 19.39
C GLU A 130 -17.04 -32.24 18.45
N PHE A 131 -15.95 -31.67 18.98
CA PHE A 131 -14.70 -31.45 18.25
C PHE A 131 -13.75 -32.62 18.50
N ASP A 132 -13.52 -33.40 17.45
CA ASP A 132 -12.77 -34.65 17.45
C ASP A 132 -11.25 -34.43 17.20
N PHE A 133 -10.88 -33.35 16.51
CA PHE A 133 -9.49 -32.96 16.23
C PHE A 133 -9.31 -31.42 16.31
N LEU A 134 -8.06 -30.96 16.24
CA LEU A 134 -7.70 -29.55 16.36
C LEU A 134 -6.96 -29.01 15.15
N MET A 135 -7.14 -27.70 14.93
CA MET A 135 -6.36 -26.83 14.04
C MET A 135 -6.11 -25.53 14.80
N SER A 136 -5.23 -24.66 14.29
CA SER A 136 -4.73 -23.50 15.04
C SER A 136 -5.79 -22.48 15.46
N THR A 137 -7.00 -22.51 14.89
CA THR A 137 -8.09 -21.54 15.09
C THR A 137 -7.81 -20.12 14.60
N GLY A 138 -6.55 -19.78 14.32
CA GLY A 138 -6.15 -18.48 13.81
C GLY A 138 -4.67 -18.40 13.45
N LEU A 139 -4.25 -17.24 12.94
CA LEU A 139 -2.86 -16.90 12.63
C LEU A 139 -2.36 -15.82 13.60
N PRO A 140 -1.41 -16.14 14.50
CA PRO A 140 -1.01 -15.21 15.54
C PRO A 140 -0.08 -14.15 14.97
N HIS A 141 -0.41 -12.87 15.20
CA HIS A 141 0.41 -11.80 14.66
C HIS A 141 1.60 -11.43 15.55
N ASP A 142 1.51 -11.67 16.86
CA ASP A 142 2.58 -11.52 17.85
C ASP A 142 3.77 -12.48 17.66
N VAL A 143 3.73 -13.34 16.64
CA VAL A 143 4.81 -14.29 16.29
C VAL A 143 5.52 -13.86 15.01
N THR A 144 6.84 -13.98 14.95
CA THR A 144 7.64 -13.68 13.75
C THR A 144 7.39 -14.69 12.63
N SER A 145 7.37 -14.23 11.37
CA SER A 145 6.99 -15.08 10.23
C SER A 145 7.90 -16.30 10.04
N ASP A 146 9.18 -16.19 10.41
CA ASP A 146 10.17 -17.27 10.38
C ASP A 146 9.94 -18.39 11.41
N LYS A 147 9.12 -18.13 12.43
CA LYS A 147 8.78 -19.07 13.52
C LYS A 147 7.30 -19.38 13.63
N LEU A 148 6.48 -18.79 12.75
CA LEU A 148 5.04 -18.75 12.87
C LEU A 148 4.42 -20.15 13.03
N TYR A 149 4.62 -21.02 12.04
CA TYR A 149 4.03 -22.36 12.04
C TYR A 149 4.64 -23.28 13.10
N GLU A 150 5.92 -23.10 13.43
CA GLU A 150 6.58 -23.85 14.51
C GLU A 150 5.96 -23.53 15.87
N GLU A 151 5.81 -22.24 16.21
CA GLU A 151 5.27 -21.80 17.50
C GLU A 151 3.78 -22.08 17.62
N VAL A 152 3.02 -21.96 16.53
CA VAL A 152 1.61 -22.36 16.48
C VAL A 152 1.45 -23.84 16.76
N PHE A 153 2.19 -24.70 16.05
CA PHE A 153 2.11 -26.14 16.26
C PHE A 153 2.57 -26.55 17.67
N ARG A 154 3.65 -25.93 18.17
CA ARG A 154 4.10 -26.09 19.56
C ARG A 154 3.00 -25.72 20.55
N THR A 155 2.32 -24.58 20.33
CA THR A 155 1.24 -24.11 21.20
C THR A 155 0.07 -25.07 21.19
N MET A 156 -0.32 -25.62 20.03
CA MET A 156 -1.36 -26.64 19.95
C MET A 156 -0.99 -27.87 20.78
N ILE A 157 0.24 -28.38 20.62
CA ILE A 157 0.75 -29.55 21.35
C ILE A 157 0.72 -29.35 22.87
N LEU A 158 1.09 -28.16 23.34
CA LEU A 158 1.14 -27.86 24.77
C LEU A 158 -0.23 -27.75 25.43
N ASN A 159 -1.30 -27.54 24.66
CA ASN A 159 -2.62 -27.20 25.19
C ASN A 159 -3.70 -28.26 24.97
N SER A 160 -3.42 -29.33 24.22
CA SER A 160 -4.33 -30.47 24.03
C SER A 160 -3.56 -31.70 23.57
N ASP A 161 -4.05 -32.89 23.91
CA ASP A 161 -3.55 -34.16 23.39
C ASP A 161 -4.24 -34.59 22.08
N LYS A 162 -5.35 -33.95 21.68
CA LYS A 162 -6.18 -34.40 20.55
C LYS A 162 -5.36 -34.48 19.25
N PRO A 163 -5.77 -35.36 18.32
CA PRO A 163 -5.27 -35.36 16.96
C PRO A 163 -5.32 -33.97 16.30
N MET A 164 -4.37 -33.66 15.42
CA MET A 164 -4.21 -32.31 14.86
C MET A 164 -4.13 -32.31 13.34
N VAL A 165 -4.50 -31.20 12.73
CA VAL A 165 -4.15 -30.86 11.34
C VAL A 165 -3.37 -29.54 11.38
N THR A 166 -2.23 -29.50 10.69
CA THR A 166 -1.36 -28.31 10.67
C THR A 166 -0.93 -27.98 9.25
N THR A 167 -0.83 -26.68 8.98
CA THR A 167 -0.28 -26.12 7.73
C THR A 167 1.18 -25.70 7.91
N GLY A 168 1.84 -25.33 6.81
CA GLY A 168 3.20 -24.79 6.77
C GLY A 168 3.49 -24.11 5.44
N ALA A 169 4.03 -22.89 5.48
CA ALA A 169 4.27 -22.07 4.28
C ALA A 169 5.37 -22.66 3.39
N ASN A 170 6.39 -23.28 3.97
CA ASN A 170 7.51 -23.85 3.22
C ASN A 170 7.96 -25.21 3.80
N LEU A 171 8.86 -25.91 3.11
CA LEU A 171 9.38 -27.20 3.57
C LEU A 171 10.06 -27.15 4.95
N ASP A 172 10.68 -26.03 5.31
CA ASP A 172 11.34 -25.88 6.62
C ASP A 172 10.32 -25.92 7.77
N ASP A 173 9.15 -25.31 7.59
CA ASP A 173 8.04 -25.39 8.55
C ASP A 173 7.57 -26.84 8.75
N ILE A 174 7.41 -27.59 7.66
CA ILE A 174 7.02 -29.02 7.71
C ILE A 174 8.10 -29.86 8.40
N LYS A 175 9.38 -29.53 8.21
CA LYS A 175 10.49 -30.19 8.92
C LYS A 175 10.47 -29.87 10.41
N LYS A 176 10.31 -28.61 10.79
CA LYS A 176 10.25 -28.17 12.19
C LYS A 176 9.07 -28.79 12.94
N THR A 177 7.88 -28.77 12.34
CA THR A 177 6.69 -29.42 12.91
C THR A 177 6.89 -30.93 13.08
N TYR A 178 7.49 -31.61 12.08
CA TYR A 178 7.87 -33.02 12.21
C TYR A 178 8.88 -33.26 13.34
N GLU A 179 9.87 -32.40 13.50
CA GLU A 179 10.86 -32.53 14.59
C GLU A 179 10.21 -32.39 15.97
N ILE A 180 9.30 -31.43 16.16
CA ILE A 180 8.50 -31.31 17.39
C ILE A 180 7.64 -32.56 17.59
N ALA A 181 7.00 -33.05 16.53
CA ALA A 181 6.14 -34.22 16.62
C ALA A 181 6.92 -35.51 16.97
N LYS A 182 8.13 -35.65 16.40
CA LYS A 182 9.07 -36.73 16.69
C LYS A 182 9.51 -36.71 18.15
N ILE A 183 9.81 -35.53 18.69
CA ILE A 183 10.17 -35.35 20.11
C ILE A 183 8.98 -35.75 20.99
N THR A 184 7.78 -35.27 20.66
CA THR A 184 6.53 -35.54 21.40
C THR A 184 6.19 -37.03 21.41
N ALA A 185 6.35 -37.71 20.28
CA ALA A 185 6.16 -39.16 20.17
C ALA A 185 7.30 -39.99 20.80
N GLY A 186 8.41 -39.36 21.18
CA GLY A 186 9.61 -40.00 21.74
C GLY A 186 10.61 -40.55 20.70
N SER A 187 10.16 -40.88 19.48
CA SER A 187 11.05 -41.27 18.38
C SER A 187 10.37 -41.17 17.01
N ALA A 188 11.18 -41.21 15.94
CA ALA A 188 10.67 -41.22 14.57
C ALA A 188 9.85 -42.48 14.26
N GLN A 189 10.23 -43.62 14.85
CA GLN A 189 9.48 -44.88 14.70
C GLN A 189 8.16 -44.82 15.45
N SER A 190 8.18 -44.33 16.70
CA SER A 190 6.98 -44.15 17.52
C SER A 190 5.96 -43.24 16.84
N PHE A 191 6.42 -42.13 16.25
CA PHE A 191 5.56 -41.25 15.46
C PHE A 191 4.99 -41.95 14.23
N ARG A 192 5.80 -42.71 13.48
CA ARG A 192 5.35 -43.44 12.30
C ARG A 192 4.28 -44.49 12.62
N ASP A 193 4.43 -45.19 13.73
CA ASP A 193 3.49 -46.22 14.18
C ASP A 193 2.18 -45.61 14.73
N ARG A 194 2.28 -44.42 15.34
CA ARG A 194 1.18 -43.71 15.99
C ARG A 194 1.19 -42.22 15.63
N PRO A 195 0.91 -41.86 14.36
CA PRO A 195 0.91 -40.47 13.96
C PRO A 195 -0.30 -39.78 14.59
N PHE A 196 -0.08 -38.58 15.12
CA PHE A 196 -1.12 -37.79 15.79
C PHE A 196 -1.43 -36.47 15.08
N TYR A 197 -0.76 -36.17 13.96
CA TYR A 197 -1.11 -35.03 13.13
C TYR A 197 -1.15 -35.37 11.63
N VAL A 198 -1.92 -34.58 10.88
CA VAL A 198 -1.97 -34.58 9.42
C VAL A 198 -1.38 -33.26 8.91
N ALA A 199 -0.48 -33.33 7.93
CA ALA A 199 0.00 -32.15 7.22
C ALA A 199 -1.03 -31.70 6.17
N TYR A 200 -1.49 -30.46 6.28
CA TYR A 200 -2.29 -29.80 5.26
C TYR A 200 -1.36 -29.24 4.18
N LEU A 201 -1.29 -29.93 3.04
CA LEU A 201 -0.53 -29.49 1.87
C LEU A 201 -1.50 -29.09 0.75
N GLU A 202 -1.12 -28.05 -0.01
CA GLU A 202 -1.97 -27.48 -1.05
C GLU A 202 -1.19 -27.38 -2.37
N PRO A 203 -1.73 -27.89 -3.49
CA PRO A 203 -1.28 -27.49 -4.82
C PRO A 203 -1.73 -26.05 -5.13
N VAL A 204 -1.10 -25.46 -6.15
CA VAL A 204 -1.54 -24.18 -6.73
C VAL A 204 -2.49 -24.49 -7.88
N SER A 205 -3.78 -24.19 -7.72
CA SER A 205 -4.73 -24.33 -8.82
C SER A 205 -4.54 -23.23 -9.89
N PRO A 206 -4.72 -23.52 -11.19
CA PRO A 206 -5.10 -24.82 -11.76
C PRO A 206 -3.91 -25.73 -12.07
N LEU A 207 -3.94 -26.96 -11.56
CA LEU A 207 -3.09 -28.11 -11.90
C LEU A 207 -1.58 -27.85 -11.74
N LYS A 208 -1.14 -27.12 -10.70
CA LYS A 208 0.28 -26.88 -10.44
C LYS A 208 0.74 -27.41 -9.10
N THR A 209 1.89 -28.07 -9.11
CA THR A 209 2.63 -28.49 -7.92
C THR A 209 4.02 -27.85 -7.98
N GLU A 210 4.17 -26.70 -7.35
CA GLU A 210 5.45 -25.97 -7.30
C GLU A 210 6.56 -26.77 -6.63
N SER A 211 7.81 -26.35 -6.84
CA SER A 211 8.96 -27.13 -6.37
C SER A 211 8.97 -27.39 -4.86
N ASP A 212 8.62 -26.38 -4.05
CA ASP A 212 8.53 -26.50 -2.60
C ASP A 212 7.37 -27.44 -2.17
N ILE A 213 6.22 -27.36 -2.84
CA ILE A 213 5.06 -28.20 -2.56
C ILE A 213 5.38 -29.68 -2.87
N ALA A 214 6.04 -29.95 -4.00
CA ALA A 214 6.49 -31.29 -4.34
C ALA A 214 7.43 -31.86 -3.27
N GLU A 215 8.38 -31.06 -2.78
CA GLU A 215 9.28 -31.48 -1.70
C GLU A 215 8.52 -31.77 -0.40
N LYS A 216 7.49 -30.98 -0.04
CA LYS A 216 6.66 -31.26 1.15
C LYS A 216 5.95 -32.61 1.04
N VAL A 217 5.39 -32.94 -0.12
CA VAL A 217 4.73 -34.24 -0.36
C VAL A 217 5.73 -35.38 -0.23
N MET A 218 6.88 -35.28 -0.91
CA MET A 218 7.94 -36.29 -0.84
C MET A 218 8.45 -36.45 0.60
N PHE A 219 8.65 -35.36 1.34
CA PHE A 219 9.08 -35.37 2.73
C PHE A 219 8.05 -36.07 3.63
N CYS A 220 6.76 -35.75 3.51
CA CYS A 220 5.72 -36.40 4.31
C CYS A 220 5.65 -37.91 4.04
N ALA A 221 5.73 -38.30 2.77
CA ALA A 221 5.79 -39.72 2.36
C ALA A 221 7.02 -40.44 2.93
N GLU A 222 8.22 -39.84 2.84
CA GLU A 222 9.46 -40.38 3.40
C GLU A 222 9.38 -40.56 4.91
N LYS A 223 8.83 -39.58 5.63
CA LYS A 223 8.78 -39.56 7.10
C LYS A 223 7.61 -40.32 7.69
N GLY A 224 6.62 -40.68 6.87
CA GLY A 224 5.39 -41.35 7.31
C GLY A 224 4.42 -40.39 8.01
N VAL A 225 4.51 -39.09 7.71
CA VAL A 225 3.54 -38.07 8.16
C VAL A 225 2.28 -38.23 7.31
N PRO A 226 1.11 -38.50 7.90
CA PRO A 226 -0.15 -38.43 7.16
C PRO A 226 -0.32 -37.04 6.55
N TYR A 227 -0.81 -36.97 5.32
CA TYR A 227 -1.02 -35.69 4.66
C TYR A 227 -2.28 -35.71 3.81
N LEU A 228 -2.77 -34.53 3.54
CA LEU A 228 -3.79 -34.28 2.54
C LEU A 228 -3.20 -33.37 1.47
N PHE A 229 -3.76 -33.43 0.28
CA PHE A 229 -3.36 -32.60 -0.85
C PHE A 229 -4.62 -31.96 -1.43
N ALA A 230 -5.11 -30.91 -0.79
CA ALA A 230 -6.39 -30.29 -1.11
C ALA A 230 -6.15 -28.94 -1.77
N ALA A 231 -6.75 -28.72 -2.94
CA ALA A 231 -6.56 -27.51 -3.70
C ALA A 231 -7.64 -26.46 -3.38
N GLY A 232 -7.32 -25.19 -3.57
CA GLY A 232 -8.30 -24.10 -3.61
C GLY A 232 -8.92 -23.95 -5.00
N ALA A 233 -9.52 -25.02 -5.53
CA ALA A 233 -10.11 -25.07 -6.87
C ALA A 233 -11.48 -24.35 -6.90
N ASN A 234 -11.50 -23.05 -6.58
CA ASN A 234 -12.73 -22.28 -6.47
C ASN A 234 -13.34 -21.98 -7.85
N ILE A 235 -14.66 -22.10 -7.89
CA ILE A 235 -15.48 -22.00 -9.09
C ILE A 235 -15.34 -20.60 -9.68
N ALA A 236 -15.02 -20.53 -10.97
CA ALA A 236 -14.82 -19.30 -11.76
C ALA A 236 -13.59 -18.46 -11.40
N VAL A 237 -12.72 -18.90 -10.48
CA VAL A 237 -11.48 -18.19 -10.13
C VAL A 237 -10.27 -19.04 -10.48
N GLN A 238 -10.04 -20.12 -9.74
CA GLN A 238 -8.93 -21.04 -9.99
C GLN A 238 -9.36 -22.34 -10.70
N ALA A 239 -10.67 -22.52 -10.92
CA ALA A 239 -11.26 -23.66 -11.60
C ALA A 239 -12.39 -23.21 -12.55
N PRO A 240 -12.89 -24.10 -13.44
CA PRO A 240 -14.00 -23.78 -14.34
C PRO A 240 -15.21 -23.21 -13.61
N GLY A 241 -16.03 -22.43 -14.34
CA GLY A 241 -17.21 -21.77 -13.79
C GLY A 241 -18.37 -22.70 -13.39
N SER A 242 -18.21 -24.02 -13.47
CA SER A 242 -19.22 -24.98 -13.04
C SER A 242 -18.74 -25.84 -11.87
N PRO A 243 -19.64 -26.21 -10.93
CA PRO A 243 -19.27 -27.05 -9.77
C PRO A 243 -18.64 -28.38 -10.18
N GLU A 244 -19.16 -29.06 -11.20
CA GLU A 244 -18.63 -30.34 -11.67
C GLU A 244 -17.25 -30.20 -12.33
N GLY A 245 -16.99 -29.10 -13.06
CA GLY A 245 -15.66 -28.82 -13.62
C GLY A 245 -14.63 -28.52 -12.53
N ALA A 246 -15.02 -27.80 -11.49
CA ALA A 246 -14.18 -27.55 -10.32
C ALA A 246 -13.89 -28.84 -9.53
N VAL A 247 -14.89 -29.70 -9.34
CA VAL A 247 -14.72 -31.00 -8.68
C VAL A 247 -13.80 -31.94 -9.47
N ILE A 248 -13.92 -31.99 -10.80
CA ILE A 248 -13.01 -32.76 -11.67
C ILE A 248 -11.57 -32.26 -11.52
N GLN A 249 -11.35 -30.94 -11.61
CA GLN A 249 -10.01 -30.37 -11.48
C GLN A 249 -9.42 -30.61 -10.08
N GLY A 250 -10.17 -30.32 -9.01
CA GLY A 250 -9.70 -30.54 -7.65
C GLY A 250 -9.44 -32.01 -7.31
N THR A 251 -10.22 -32.93 -7.89
CA THR A 251 -9.96 -34.37 -7.79
C THR A 251 -8.65 -34.75 -8.47
N ALA A 252 -8.42 -34.26 -9.69
CA ALA A 252 -7.16 -34.47 -10.41
C ALA A 252 -5.96 -33.92 -9.63
N GLU A 253 -6.07 -32.71 -9.09
CA GLU A 253 -5.05 -32.08 -8.24
C GLU A 253 -4.74 -32.92 -7.00
N SER A 254 -5.76 -33.37 -6.27
CA SER A 254 -5.57 -34.20 -5.08
C SER A 254 -4.89 -35.53 -5.39
N LEU A 255 -5.32 -36.19 -6.48
CA LEU A 255 -4.75 -37.47 -6.91
C LEU A 255 -3.30 -37.36 -7.39
N SER A 256 -2.89 -36.22 -7.95
CA SER A 256 -1.49 -36.04 -8.37
C SER A 256 -0.53 -36.07 -7.17
N GLY A 257 -0.91 -35.44 -6.05
CA GLY A 257 -0.16 -35.50 -4.80
C GLY A 257 -0.15 -36.88 -4.14
N LEU A 258 -1.24 -37.64 -4.27
CA LEU A 258 -1.28 -39.05 -3.86
C LEU A 258 -0.29 -39.90 -4.67
N VAL A 259 -0.33 -39.80 -6.01
CA VAL A 259 0.56 -40.58 -6.89
C VAL A 259 2.02 -40.27 -6.59
N LEU A 260 2.39 -38.99 -6.48
CA LEU A 260 3.76 -38.60 -6.16
C LEU A 260 4.21 -39.19 -4.81
N GLY A 261 3.44 -39.02 -3.74
CA GLY A 261 3.82 -39.54 -2.43
C GLY A 261 3.85 -41.06 -2.36
N TYR A 262 2.90 -41.75 -3.01
CA TYR A 262 2.88 -43.21 -3.08
C TYR A 262 4.12 -43.78 -3.79
N LEU A 263 4.58 -43.13 -4.87
CA LEU A 263 5.79 -43.54 -5.59
C LEU A 263 7.07 -43.30 -4.77
N VAL A 264 7.04 -42.37 -3.81
CA VAL A 264 8.13 -42.17 -2.84
C VAL A 264 8.08 -43.23 -1.75
N ASN A 265 6.89 -43.57 -1.26
CA ASN A 265 6.66 -44.58 -0.24
C ASN A 265 5.25 -45.17 -0.35
N ASN A 266 5.12 -46.48 -0.58
CA ASN A 266 3.82 -47.13 -0.79
C ASN A 266 2.94 -47.24 0.47
N ASP A 267 3.44 -46.90 1.66
CA ASP A 267 2.68 -46.84 2.92
C ASP A 267 2.19 -45.41 3.27
N VAL A 268 1.93 -44.57 2.26
CA VAL A 268 1.36 -43.23 2.49
C VAL A 268 0.00 -43.31 3.19
N LYS A 269 -0.22 -42.39 4.12
CA LYS A 269 -1.49 -42.19 4.84
C LYS A 269 -2.10 -40.91 4.29
N PHE A 270 -3.04 -41.07 3.36
CA PHE A 270 -3.54 -39.97 2.54
C PHE A 270 -5.01 -39.67 2.85
N VAL A 271 -5.36 -38.39 2.90
CA VAL A 271 -6.75 -37.92 2.96
C VAL A 271 -7.09 -37.22 1.64
N PHE A 272 -8.07 -37.78 0.93
CA PHE A 272 -8.50 -37.32 -0.39
C PHE A 272 -9.47 -36.14 -0.29
N GLY A 273 -9.37 -35.19 -1.21
CA GLY A 273 -10.37 -34.14 -1.35
C GLY A 273 -9.75 -32.82 -1.75
N SER A 274 -10.61 -31.82 -1.92
CA SER A 274 -10.24 -30.46 -2.33
C SER A 274 -11.29 -29.47 -1.83
N ASN A 275 -11.05 -28.18 -2.01
CA ASN A 275 -12.00 -27.11 -1.66
C ASN A 275 -12.44 -26.38 -2.93
N SER A 276 -13.75 -26.40 -3.23
CA SER A 276 -14.31 -25.73 -4.42
C SER A 276 -15.49 -24.83 -4.04
N ALA A 277 -15.19 -23.64 -3.55
CA ALA A 277 -16.19 -22.64 -3.18
C ALA A 277 -16.62 -21.77 -4.37
N GLY A 278 -17.79 -21.15 -4.27
CA GLY A 278 -18.29 -20.22 -5.27
C GLY A 278 -17.67 -18.83 -5.13
N PHE A 279 -17.47 -18.12 -6.25
CA PHE A 279 -17.03 -16.73 -6.24
C PHE A 279 -18.22 -15.77 -6.37
N ASP A 280 -18.35 -14.84 -5.42
CA ASP A 280 -19.27 -13.71 -5.54
C ASP A 280 -18.56 -12.59 -6.32
N GLY A 281 -18.88 -12.48 -7.61
CA GLY A 281 -18.29 -11.45 -8.48
C GLY A 281 -18.74 -10.02 -8.20
N VAL A 282 -19.81 -9.81 -7.41
CA VAL A 282 -20.25 -8.48 -6.99
C VAL A 282 -19.43 -8.01 -5.78
N LYS A 283 -19.13 -8.94 -4.87
CA LYS A 283 -18.38 -8.67 -3.64
C LYS A 283 -16.89 -8.91 -3.76
N GLY A 284 -16.44 -9.62 -4.80
CA GLY A 284 -15.04 -9.96 -5.01
C GLY A 284 -14.50 -10.96 -3.99
N ILE A 285 -15.36 -11.81 -3.41
CA ILE A 285 -14.99 -12.78 -2.37
C ILE A 285 -15.29 -14.22 -2.80
N VAL A 286 -14.57 -15.18 -2.20
CA VAL A 286 -14.94 -16.60 -2.25
C VAL A 286 -15.90 -16.88 -1.10
N SER A 287 -17.08 -17.41 -1.42
CA SER A 287 -18.18 -17.65 -0.47
C SER A 287 -18.04 -19.02 0.20
N TYR A 288 -17.89 -19.00 1.52
CA TYR A 288 -17.83 -20.19 2.39
C TYR A 288 -19.24 -20.60 2.87
N GLY A 289 -20.15 -19.63 2.99
CA GLY A 289 -21.55 -19.86 3.38
C GLY A 289 -22.45 -20.33 2.24
N GLY A 290 -21.98 -20.23 0.99
CA GLY A 290 -22.76 -20.53 -0.20
C GLY A 290 -23.17 -22.00 -0.33
N PRO A 291 -24.38 -22.28 -0.86
CA PRO A 291 -24.84 -23.65 -1.04
C PRO A 291 -23.97 -24.46 -2.01
N GLU A 292 -23.31 -23.81 -2.97
CA GLU A 292 -22.38 -24.43 -3.92
C GLU A 292 -21.22 -25.12 -3.19
N TRP A 293 -20.64 -24.50 -2.16
CA TRP A 293 -19.52 -25.08 -1.43
C TRP A 293 -19.95 -26.32 -0.64
N SER A 294 -21.08 -26.24 0.08
CA SER A 294 -21.62 -27.44 0.77
C SER A 294 -21.89 -28.59 -0.21
N LYS A 295 -22.33 -28.29 -1.44
CA LYS A 295 -22.52 -29.26 -2.52
C LYS A 295 -21.23 -29.87 -3.02
N THR A 296 -20.23 -29.07 -3.36
CA THR A 296 -18.95 -29.60 -3.84
C THR A 296 -18.24 -30.42 -2.77
N MET A 297 -18.29 -30.02 -1.50
CA MET A 297 -17.77 -30.82 -0.39
C MET A 297 -18.48 -32.17 -0.22
N ALA A 298 -19.81 -32.21 -0.43
CA ALA A 298 -20.53 -33.49 -0.46
C ALA A 298 -20.14 -34.35 -1.66
N LEU A 299 -19.94 -33.76 -2.84
CA LEU A 299 -19.46 -34.49 -4.02
C LEU A 299 -18.09 -35.11 -3.78
N TYR A 300 -17.15 -34.39 -3.14
CA TYR A 300 -15.88 -34.98 -2.72
C TYR A 300 -16.06 -36.14 -1.73
N ALA A 301 -17.03 -36.07 -0.82
CA ALA A 301 -17.36 -37.18 0.07
C ALA A 301 -17.85 -38.42 -0.70
N GLU A 302 -18.70 -38.25 -1.71
CA GLU A 302 -19.16 -39.34 -2.57
C GLU A 302 -18.04 -39.94 -3.43
N LEU A 303 -17.20 -39.09 -4.02
CA LEU A 303 -16.03 -39.52 -4.80
C LEU A 303 -15.05 -40.29 -3.91
N GLY A 304 -14.79 -39.80 -2.69
CA GLY A 304 -13.93 -40.51 -1.75
C GLY A 304 -14.50 -41.86 -1.30
N ARG A 305 -15.83 -41.99 -1.16
CA ARG A 305 -16.47 -43.31 -0.97
C ARG A 305 -16.24 -44.23 -2.16
N ARG A 306 -16.38 -43.69 -3.38
CA ARG A 306 -16.16 -44.45 -4.61
C ARG A 306 -14.70 -44.88 -4.79
N LEU A 307 -13.75 -44.06 -4.32
CA LEU A 307 -12.30 -44.31 -4.27
C LEU A 307 -11.87 -45.12 -3.03
N ASN A 308 -12.76 -45.30 -2.06
CA ASN A 308 -12.49 -45.92 -0.75
C ASN A 308 -11.33 -45.24 0.03
N LEU A 309 -11.30 -43.90 0.03
CA LEU A 309 -10.32 -43.09 0.76
C LEU A 309 -11.02 -42.20 1.81
N PRO A 310 -10.38 -41.92 2.96
CA PRO A 310 -10.89 -40.92 3.89
C PRO A 310 -10.89 -39.54 3.23
N VAL A 311 -11.91 -38.73 3.53
CA VAL A 311 -12.20 -37.50 2.80
C VAL A 311 -11.97 -36.23 3.62
N TRP A 312 -11.27 -35.27 3.02
CA TRP A 312 -11.17 -33.89 3.47
C TRP A 312 -12.50 -33.19 3.24
N GLY A 313 -13.14 -32.77 4.33
CA GLY A 313 -14.44 -32.10 4.34
C GLY A 313 -14.34 -30.74 4.98
N ALA A 314 -15.35 -29.91 4.78
CA ALA A 314 -15.41 -28.57 5.38
C ALA A 314 -16.87 -28.20 5.63
N ALA A 315 -17.17 -27.64 6.80
CA ALA A 315 -18.51 -27.25 7.20
C ALA A 315 -18.50 -26.32 8.43
N GLY A 316 -19.67 -25.78 8.80
CA GLY A 316 -19.83 -25.03 10.04
C GLY A 316 -19.24 -23.61 9.99
N CYS A 317 -18.97 -23.11 8.80
CA CYS A 317 -18.53 -21.75 8.53
C CYS A 317 -19.66 -20.89 7.96
N SER A 318 -19.45 -19.59 7.94
CA SER A 318 -20.39 -18.62 7.40
C SER A 318 -19.70 -17.40 6.79
N ASP A 319 -20.33 -16.78 5.81
CA ASP A 319 -19.94 -15.49 5.26
C ASP A 319 -20.39 -14.31 6.14
N ALA A 320 -21.21 -14.57 7.17
CA ALA A 320 -21.67 -13.56 8.11
C ALA A 320 -20.51 -12.99 8.94
N ASN A 321 -20.53 -11.67 9.15
CA ASN A 321 -19.52 -10.96 9.95
C ASN A 321 -19.79 -11.02 11.46
N LYS A 322 -20.84 -11.73 11.89
CA LYS A 322 -21.22 -11.88 13.30
C LYS A 322 -22.06 -13.14 13.47
N LEU A 323 -22.14 -13.62 14.71
CA LEU A 323 -22.94 -14.78 15.05
C LEU A 323 -24.44 -14.42 15.11
N ASP A 324 -25.12 -14.52 13.97
CA ASP A 324 -26.54 -14.22 13.82
C ASP A 324 -27.32 -15.33 13.09
N ALA A 325 -28.53 -15.01 12.62
CA ALA A 325 -29.37 -15.96 11.90
C ALA A 325 -28.75 -16.46 10.59
N GLN A 326 -27.97 -15.61 9.89
CA GLN A 326 -27.25 -16.03 8.69
C GLN A 326 -26.17 -17.05 9.07
N ALA A 327 -25.36 -16.75 10.09
CA ALA A 327 -24.34 -17.66 10.60
C ALA A 327 -24.91 -19.03 10.98
N GLY A 328 -26.06 -19.04 11.67
CA GLY A 328 -26.74 -20.29 12.03
C GLY A 328 -27.30 -21.06 10.85
N LEU A 329 -27.85 -20.38 9.84
CA LEU A 329 -28.41 -21.01 8.64
C LEU A 329 -27.32 -21.71 7.82
N GLU A 330 -26.24 -20.98 7.49
CA GLU A 330 -25.15 -21.47 6.64
C GLU A 330 -24.37 -22.61 7.32
N ALA A 331 -24.08 -22.47 8.62
CA ALA A 331 -23.45 -23.52 9.41
C ALA A 331 -24.32 -24.77 9.51
N ALA A 332 -25.62 -24.64 9.78
CA ALA A 332 -26.53 -25.78 9.89
C ALA A 332 -26.68 -26.56 8.58
N GLN A 333 -26.73 -25.86 7.44
CA GLN A 333 -26.81 -26.49 6.13
C GLN A 333 -25.56 -27.31 5.84
N SER A 334 -24.38 -26.71 5.97
CA SER A 334 -23.10 -27.35 5.64
C SER A 334 -22.80 -28.53 6.56
N VAL A 335 -23.02 -28.40 7.88
CA VAL A 335 -22.77 -29.48 8.85
C VAL A 335 -23.70 -30.67 8.63
N LEU A 336 -25.00 -30.43 8.38
CA LEU A 336 -25.93 -31.51 8.08
C LEU A 336 -25.52 -32.25 6.81
N MET A 337 -25.07 -31.51 5.79
CA MET A 337 -24.65 -32.08 4.52
C MET A 337 -23.37 -32.92 4.65
N ALA A 338 -22.36 -32.42 5.36
CA ALA A 338 -21.13 -33.16 5.65
C ALA A 338 -21.41 -34.48 6.41
N GLU A 339 -22.30 -34.43 7.41
CA GLU A 339 -22.69 -35.60 8.19
C GLU A 339 -23.44 -36.64 7.34
N LEU A 340 -24.43 -36.20 6.55
CA LEU A 340 -25.26 -37.10 5.75
C LEU A 340 -24.49 -37.72 4.59
N CYS A 341 -23.53 -37.02 3.99
CA CYS A 341 -22.71 -37.54 2.89
C CYS A 341 -21.47 -38.29 3.37
N GLY A 342 -21.07 -38.12 4.63
CA GLY A 342 -20.00 -38.88 5.25
C GLY A 342 -18.60 -38.35 4.94
N SER A 343 -18.42 -37.03 4.89
CA SER A 343 -17.09 -36.40 4.91
C SER A 343 -16.30 -36.89 6.13
N THR A 344 -15.02 -37.23 5.99
CA THR A 344 -14.28 -37.89 7.07
C THR A 344 -13.66 -36.93 8.06
N LEU A 345 -12.94 -35.92 7.57
CA LEU A 345 -12.24 -34.94 8.38
C LEU A 345 -12.78 -33.55 8.04
N VAL A 346 -13.76 -33.07 8.81
CA VAL A 346 -14.50 -31.83 8.57
C VAL A 346 -13.86 -30.67 9.32
N HIS A 347 -13.26 -29.74 8.59
CA HIS A 347 -12.60 -28.55 9.15
C HIS A 347 -13.43 -27.26 8.97
N ASN A 348 -12.87 -26.13 9.41
CA ASN A 348 -13.44 -24.76 9.35
C ASN A 348 -14.69 -24.53 10.19
N VAL A 349 -15.00 -25.43 11.13
CA VAL A 349 -16.13 -25.25 12.03
C VAL A 349 -15.90 -24.02 12.90
N GLY A 350 -16.83 -23.06 12.86
CA GLY A 350 -16.77 -21.82 13.63
C GLY A 350 -16.18 -20.61 12.89
N TYR A 351 -15.90 -20.74 11.58
CA TYR A 351 -15.44 -19.64 10.74
C TYR A 351 -16.56 -18.64 10.46
N LEU A 352 -16.24 -17.36 10.49
CA LEU A 352 -17.07 -16.23 10.12
C LEU A 352 -16.32 -15.37 9.11
N SER A 353 -17.03 -14.39 8.52
CA SER A 353 -16.46 -13.45 7.55
C SER A 353 -15.69 -14.18 6.45
N HIS A 354 -16.33 -15.13 5.76
CA HIS A 354 -15.77 -15.81 4.59
C HIS A 354 -14.36 -16.41 4.83
N GLY A 355 -14.13 -16.88 6.07
CA GLY A 355 -12.89 -17.53 6.48
C GLY A 355 -11.79 -16.61 7.00
N ASP A 356 -12.12 -15.39 7.43
CA ASP A 356 -11.13 -14.42 7.95
C ASP A 356 -11.21 -14.22 9.47
N MET A 357 -12.33 -14.59 10.11
CA MET A 357 -12.58 -14.31 11.52
C MET A 357 -13.17 -15.50 12.27
N THR A 358 -12.85 -15.66 13.56
CA THR A 358 -13.61 -16.51 14.48
C THR A 358 -14.26 -15.69 15.60
N ASP A 359 -15.42 -16.18 16.04
CA ASP A 359 -16.03 -15.82 17.30
C ASP A 359 -15.98 -17.05 18.23
N PRO A 360 -15.38 -16.97 19.43
CA PRO A 360 -15.29 -18.13 20.34
C PRO A 360 -16.66 -18.74 20.69
N ARG A 361 -17.74 -17.96 20.62
CA ARG A 361 -19.13 -18.43 20.80
C ARG A 361 -19.58 -19.34 19.66
N ALA A 362 -19.03 -19.16 18.46
CA ALA A 362 -19.38 -19.95 17.28
C ALA A 362 -19.00 -21.43 17.45
N TYR A 363 -17.95 -21.76 18.19
CA TYR A 363 -17.59 -23.15 18.48
C TYR A 363 -18.65 -23.87 19.32
N ILE A 364 -19.19 -23.18 20.33
CA ILE A 364 -20.27 -23.74 21.17
C ILE A 364 -21.56 -23.84 20.39
N PHE A 365 -21.87 -22.84 19.57
CA PHE A 365 -23.08 -22.88 18.74
C PHE A 365 -23.00 -24.02 17.71
N ASN A 366 -21.86 -24.17 17.05
CA ASN A 366 -21.63 -25.24 16.09
C ASN A 366 -21.59 -26.63 16.75
N SER A 367 -21.16 -26.76 18.02
CA SER A 367 -21.22 -28.06 18.71
C SER A 367 -22.65 -28.57 18.83
N GLU A 368 -23.62 -27.70 19.11
CA GLU A 368 -25.04 -28.08 19.08
C GLU A 368 -25.52 -28.45 17.67
N ILE A 369 -25.08 -27.71 16.65
CA ILE A 369 -25.43 -28.02 15.25
C ILE A 369 -24.90 -29.40 14.86
N ILE A 370 -23.63 -29.69 15.17
CA ILE A 370 -22.98 -30.99 14.96
C ILE A 370 -23.75 -32.09 15.68
N LYS A 371 -24.08 -31.87 16.95
CA LYS A 371 -24.83 -32.84 17.75
C LYS A 371 -26.19 -33.16 17.13
N ARG A 372 -26.89 -32.16 16.60
CA ARG A 372 -28.18 -32.35 15.89
C ARG A 372 -28.01 -33.08 14.56
N ALA A 373 -26.94 -32.81 13.82
CA ALA A 373 -26.61 -33.52 12.59
C ALA A 373 -26.27 -35.00 12.87
N LYS A 374 -25.34 -35.25 13.80
CA LYS A 374 -24.99 -36.60 14.29
C LYS A 374 -26.23 -37.33 14.80
N TRP A 375 -27.10 -36.67 15.57
CA TRP A 375 -28.37 -37.26 16.02
C TRP A 375 -29.28 -37.67 14.86
N SER A 376 -29.43 -36.80 13.86
CA SER A 376 -30.26 -37.06 12.67
C SER A 376 -29.80 -38.29 11.91
N ARG A 377 -28.48 -38.50 11.80
CA ARG A 377 -27.88 -39.70 11.21
C ARG A 377 -27.91 -40.89 12.17
N GLU A 378 -27.17 -40.85 13.27
CA GLU A 378 -26.91 -41.95 14.20
C GLU A 378 -28.14 -42.45 14.97
N ARG A 379 -29.17 -41.61 15.19
CA ARG A 379 -30.38 -41.96 15.96
C ARG A 379 -31.69 -41.88 15.19
N GLY A 380 -31.63 -42.00 13.86
CA GLY A 380 -32.79 -42.23 12.98
C GLY A 380 -33.75 -43.35 13.43
N ILE A 381 -34.85 -43.48 12.69
CA ILE A 381 -35.99 -44.37 13.02
C ILE A 381 -35.50 -45.80 13.27
N ILE A 382 -35.81 -46.34 14.46
CA ILE A 382 -35.60 -47.75 14.75
C ILE A 382 -36.86 -48.50 14.35
N VAL A 383 -36.71 -49.44 13.42
CA VAL A 383 -37.79 -50.34 13.00
C VAL A 383 -38.07 -51.29 14.16
N PRO A 384 -39.24 -51.22 14.82
CA PRO A 384 -39.56 -52.15 15.88
C PRO A 384 -39.86 -53.53 15.28
N GLY A 385 -39.54 -54.61 16.01
CA GLY A 385 -39.89 -55.97 15.59
C GLY A 385 -41.37 -56.30 15.72
N GLU A 386 -42.08 -55.59 16.61
CA GLU A 386 -43.52 -55.75 16.89
C GLU A 386 -44.16 -54.39 17.19
N ILE A 387 -45.48 -54.31 17.07
CA ILE A 387 -46.23 -53.09 17.40
C ILE A 387 -46.14 -52.84 18.93
N PRO A 388 -45.78 -51.63 19.39
CA PRO A 388 -45.73 -51.33 20.82
C PRO A 388 -47.10 -51.57 21.51
N PRO A 389 -47.18 -52.44 22.54
CA PRO A 389 -48.45 -52.77 23.21
C PRO A 389 -49.18 -51.56 23.83
N VAL A 390 -48.43 -50.50 24.15
CA VAL A 390 -48.95 -49.23 24.67
C VAL A 390 -50.02 -48.60 23.75
N ILE A 391 -50.00 -48.91 22.45
CA ILE A 391 -51.03 -48.46 21.51
C ILE A 391 -52.39 -49.06 21.90
N ASP A 392 -52.44 -50.36 22.17
CA ASP A 392 -53.67 -51.04 22.61
C ASP A 392 -54.11 -50.56 24.00
N ASP A 393 -53.16 -50.22 24.88
CA ASP A 393 -53.46 -49.70 26.22
C ASP A 393 -54.17 -48.33 26.17
N VAL A 394 -53.75 -47.43 25.27
CA VAL A 394 -54.42 -46.15 25.07
C VAL A 394 -55.78 -46.34 24.39
N VAL A 395 -55.85 -47.16 23.34
CA VAL A 395 -57.11 -47.39 22.58
C VAL A 395 -58.18 -48.05 23.45
N SER A 396 -57.79 -49.01 24.30
CA SER A 396 -58.71 -49.68 25.23
C SER A 396 -59.09 -48.84 26.45
N GLY A 397 -58.46 -47.67 26.64
CA GLY A 397 -58.67 -46.80 27.79
C GLY A 397 -58.02 -47.29 29.09
N ARG A 398 -57.13 -48.29 29.05
CA ARG A 398 -56.33 -48.74 30.21
C ARG A 398 -55.43 -47.62 30.73
N ILE A 399 -54.93 -46.77 29.84
CA ILE A 399 -54.27 -45.50 30.15
C ILE A 399 -54.89 -44.37 29.32
N LYS A 400 -54.91 -43.15 29.85
CA LYS A 400 -55.60 -42.02 29.21
C LYS A 400 -54.79 -41.42 28.05
N THR A 401 -53.48 -41.32 28.24
CA THR A 401 -52.56 -40.75 27.25
C THR A 401 -51.26 -41.54 27.24
N TYR A 402 -50.46 -41.41 26.17
CA TYR A 402 -49.13 -42.00 26.14
C TYR A 402 -48.17 -41.44 27.21
N LEU A 403 -48.45 -40.26 27.78
CA LEU A 403 -47.63 -39.68 28.86
C LEU A 403 -47.65 -40.54 30.13
N ASP A 404 -48.74 -41.30 30.33
CA ASP A 404 -48.95 -42.13 31.51
C ASP A 404 -48.31 -43.53 31.36
N SER A 405 -47.57 -43.80 30.27
CA SER A 405 -47.05 -45.13 29.94
C SER A 405 -45.58 -45.34 30.33
N ASP A 406 -45.27 -46.56 30.80
CA ASP A 406 -43.89 -47.02 31.00
C ASP A 406 -43.07 -46.98 29.70
N HIS A 407 -43.73 -47.19 28.56
CA HIS A 407 -43.09 -47.08 27.25
C HIS A 407 -42.51 -45.67 27.03
N THR A 408 -43.27 -44.61 27.33
CA THR A 408 -42.77 -43.23 27.24
C THR A 408 -41.64 -42.99 28.24
N LEU A 409 -41.78 -43.43 29.49
CA LEU A 409 -40.72 -43.28 30.51
C LEU A 409 -39.40 -43.93 30.07
N GLN A 410 -39.46 -45.13 29.49
CA GLN A 410 -38.27 -45.88 29.07
C GLN A 410 -37.66 -45.36 27.77
N LYS A 411 -38.48 -44.91 26.82
CA LYS A 411 -38.01 -44.59 25.46
C LYS A 411 -37.82 -43.11 25.22
N PHE A 412 -38.67 -42.23 25.75
CA PHE A 412 -38.70 -40.81 25.35
C PHE A 412 -37.35 -40.11 25.57
N GLY A 413 -36.73 -40.26 26.74
CA GLY A 413 -35.44 -39.63 27.05
C GLY A 413 -34.27 -40.07 26.16
N THR A 414 -34.37 -41.23 25.50
CA THR A 414 -33.33 -41.72 24.56
C THR A 414 -33.64 -41.41 23.10
N ARG A 415 -34.88 -41.00 22.79
CA ARG A 415 -35.43 -40.75 21.45
C ARG A 415 -35.73 -39.31 21.14
N TYR A 416 -35.86 -38.48 22.17
CA TYR A 416 -35.98 -37.04 22.06
C TYR A 416 -34.60 -36.42 22.22
N HIS A 417 -34.26 -35.46 21.35
CA HIS A 417 -33.07 -34.62 21.52
C HIS A 417 -33.46 -33.32 22.23
N PRO A 418 -33.27 -33.21 23.56
CA PRO A 418 -33.37 -31.92 24.23
C PRO A 418 -32.18 -31.06 23.82
N SER A 419 -32.43 -29.80 23.47
CA SER A 419 -31.39 -28.80 23.27
C SER A 419 -31.46 -27.81 24.42
N LYS A 420 -30.32 -27.48 25.04
CA LYS A 420 -30.26 -26.40 26.04
C LYS A 420 -30.23 -25.01 25.39
N TRP A 421 -29.96 -24.94 24.09
CA TRP A 421 -29.80 -23.70 23.33
C TRP A 421 -31.07 -23.26 22.62
N ILE A 422 -31.95 -24.21 22.26
CA ILE A 422 -33.21 -23.91 21.60
C ILE A 422 -34.30 -23.71 22.65
N ASP A 423 -34.75 -22.45 22.81
CA ASP A 423 -35.86 -22.12 23.70
C ASP A 423 -37.16 -22.75 23.20
N ARG A 424 -37.84 -23.48 24.09
CA ARG A 424 -39.13 -24.15 23.88
C ARG A 424 -40.09 -23.90 25.06
N ASN A 425 -39.84 -22.83 25.82
CA ASN A 425 -40.64 -22.48 26.98
C ASN A 425 -42.07 -22.11 26.57
N LEU A 426 -43.02 -22.38 27.47
CA LEU A 426 -44.44 -22.02 27.28
C LEU A 426 -44.71 -20.52 27.46
N HIS A 427 -43.78 -19.81 28.09
CA HIS A 427 -43.85 -18.36 28.27
C HIS A 427 -43.31 -17.65 27.02
N ILE A 428 -43.91 -16.51 26.67
CA ILE A 428 -43.54 -15.73 25.48
C ILE A 428 -42.14 -15.10 25.64
N GLU A 429 -41.69 -14.90 26.88
CA GLU A 429 -40.35 -14.37 27.18
C GLU A 429 -39.29 -15.46 26.98
N SER A 430 -38.41 -15.25 26.00
CA SER A 430 -37.26 -16.13 25.72
C SER A 430 -35.94 -15.51 26.14
N LYS A 431 -34.99 -16.34 26.58
CA LYS A 431 -33.61 -15.88 26.76
C LYS A 431 -32.96 -15.67 25.40
N ASP A 432 -32.14 -14.63 25.28
CA ASP A 432 -31.33 -14.42 24.09
C ASP A 432 -30.27 -15.54 23.95
N LEU A 433 -30.20 -16.11 22.74
CA LEU A 433 -29.28 -17.22 22.44
C LEU A 433 -27.82 -16.76 22.51
N LEU A 434 -27.51 -15.56 22.01
CA LEU A 434 -26.15 -15.05 21.95
C LEU A 434 -25.61 -14.77 23.36
N GLU A 435 -26.44 -14.21 24.24
CA GLU A 435 -26.13 -14.05 25.67
C GLU A 435 -25.87 -15.40 26.36
N SER A 436 -26.70 -16.41 26.07
CA SER A 436 -26.54 -17.75 26.64
C SER A 436 -25.23 -18.39 26.17
N LEU A 437 -24.87 -18.24 24.89
CA LEU A 437 -23.60 -18.70 24.34
C LEU A 437 -22.42 -17.96 24.98
N LYS A 438 -22.50 -16.63 25.11
CA LYS A 438 -21.47 -15.79 25.74
C LYS A 438 -21.15 -16.24 27.16
N GLN A 439 -22.18 -16.50 27.97
CA GLN A 439 -22.03 -16.98 29.35
C GLN A 439 -21.30 -18.33 29.43
N GLU A 440 -21.66 -19.29 28.56
CA GLU A 440 -20.99 -20.58 28.52
C GLU A 440 -19.55 -20.45 28.02
N THR A 441 -19.30 -19.65 26.98
CA THR A 441 -17.96 -19.40 26.44
C THR A 441 -17.05 -18.81 27.49
N ASN A 442 -17.47 -17.76 28.21
CA ASN A 442 -16.69 -17.17 29.29
C ASN A 442 -16.42 -18.20 30.40
N GLY A 443 -17.43 -18.97 30.80
CA GLY A 443 -17.27 -20.01 31.82
C GLY A 443 -16.33 -21.16 31.42
N LEU A 444 -16.15 -21.43 30.13
CA LEU A 444 -15.14 -22.38 29.64
C LEU A 444 -13.75 -21.74 29.58
N LEU A 445 -13.64 -20.51 29.08
CA LEU A 445 -12.38 -19.77 28.98
C LEU A 445 -11.76 -19.52 30.36
N GLU A 446 -12.56 -19.17 31.38
CA GLU A 446 -12.10 -18.99 32.77
C GLU A 446 -11.47 -20.26 33.38
N LYS A 447 -11.86 -21.44 32.88
CA LYS A 447 -11.34 -22.74 33.34
C LYS A 447 -10.12 -23.19 32.52
N CYS A 448 -9.69 -22.41 31.53
CA CYS A 448 -8.54 -22.74 30.70
C CYS A 448 -7.27 -22.21 31.35
N ASN A 449 -6.23 -23.04 31.41
CA ASN A 449 -4.89 -22.67 31.84
C ASN A 449 -3.97 -22.74 30.61
N PRO A 450 -4.06 -21.76 29.69
CA PRO A 450 -3.31 -21.80 28.44
C PRO A 450 -1.80 -21.73 28.73
N VAL A 451 -1.05 -22.64 28.14
CA VAL A 451 0.41 -22.66 28.20
C VAL A 451 0.95 -22.01 26.93
N THR A 452 1.61 -20.87 27.09
CA THR A 452 2.31 -20.16 26.00
C THR A 452 3.79 -20.04 26.36
N GLY A 453 4.68 -20.58 25.53
CA GLY A 453 6.14 -20.46 25.70
C GLY A 453 6.77 -21.46 26.67
N ILE A 454 7.48 -22.46 26.12
CA ILE A 454 8.44 -23.30 26.84
C ILE A 454 9.72 -23.39 25.99
N GLU A 455 10.88 -23.21 26.62
CA GLU A 455 12.18 -23.52 26.02
C GLU A 455 12.36 -25.05 26.02
N VAL A 456 12.26 -25.68 24.84
CA VAL A 456 12.65 -27.09 24.67
C VAL A 456 14.17 -27.15 24.60
N THR A 457 14.84 -27.22 25.75
CA THR A 457 16.28 -27.50 25.76
C THR A 457 16.50 -28.96 25.44
N SER A 458 16.77 -29.29 24.18
CA SER A 458 17.30 -30.59 23.79
C SER A 458 18.74 -30.73 24.27
N LYS A 459 18.96 -31.00 25.56
CA LYS A 459 20.22 -31.61 26.00
C LYS A 459 20.04 -33.12 26.08
N ARG A 460 20.43 -33.78 24.98
CA ARG A 460 21.00 -35.14 25.06
C ARG A 460 22.44 -35.05 24.57
N THR A 461 23.35 -34.93 25.52
CA THR A 461 24.71 -35.44 25.34
C THR A 461 24.68 -36.88 25.85
N ASP A 462 24.95 -37.81 24.92
CA ASP A 462 25.57 -39.12 25.16
C ASP A 462 24.64 -40.35 25.35
N GLY A 463 24.55 -41.19 24.30
CA GLY A 463 24.35 -42.66 24.41
C GLY A 463 22.93 -43.22 24.62
N PRO A 464 22.71 -44.53 24.35
CA PRO A 464 21.39 -45.16 24.39
C PRO A 464 21.13 -45.86 25.73
N GLU A 465 20.21 -45.34 26.53
CA GLU A 465 19.31 -46.09 27.44
C GLU A 465 18.25 -45.13 28.04
N GLU A 466 17.17 -45.70 28.55
CA GLU A 466 15.87 -45.10 28.88
C GLU A 466 15.90 -43.90 29.85
N TYR A 467 14.94 -42.96 29.75
CA TYR A 467 14.70 -41.95 30.80
C TYR A 467 13.22 -41.89 31.20
N ASN A 468 12.97 -42.13 32.49
CA ASN A 468 11.71 -41.94 33.20
C ASN A 468 11.90 -40.78 34.22
N GLY A 469 11.41 -39.57 33.94
CA GLY A 469 11.39 -38.48 34.92
C GLY A 469 10.85 -37.14 34.37
N PRO A 470 10.16 -36.30 35.16
CA PRO A 470 9.48 -35.08 34.70
C PRO A 470 10.43 -33.86 34.63
N ILE A 471 10.09 -32.88 33.77
CA ILE A 471 10.88 -31.67 33.47
C ILE A 471 10.29 -30.45 34.24
N GLU A 472 11.16 -29.59 34.79
CA GLU A 472 10.81 -28.34 35.51
C GLU A 472 10.88 -27.07 34.63
N ILE A 473 10.05 -26.06 34.93
CA ILE A 473 9.82 -24.84 34.12
C ILE A 473 10.05 -23.57 34.98
N LYS A 474 10.62 -22.50 34.40
CA LYS A 474 10.70 -21.14 35.00
C LYS A 474 10.27 -20.05 34.01
N GLU A 475 9.52 -19.06 34.51
CA GLU A 475 8.96 -17.91 33.78
C GLU A 475 9.95 -16.75 33.58
N ILE A 476 9.73 -15.95 32.53
CA ILE A 476 10.34 -14.62 32.32
C ILE A 476 9.25 -13.66 31.83
N GLU A 477 9.08 -12.51 32.51
CA GLU A 477 8.25 -11.40 32.03
C GLU A 477 8.87 -10.71 30.81
N LYS A 478 8.06 -10.40 29.78
CA LYS A 478 8.50 -9.64 28.60
C LYS A 478 7.80 -8.29 28.52
N LYS A 479 8.60 -7.24 28.26
CA LYS A 479 8.15 -5.88 27.90
C LYS A 479 7.65 -5.84 26.46
N ASP A 480 6.56 -5.12 26.22
CA ASP A 480 6.00 -4.86 24.89
C ASP A 480 6.98 -4.05 24.00
N SER A 481 7.09 -4.44 22.73
CA SER A 481 7.88 -3.74 21.70
C SER A 481 6.98 -3.16 20.61
N LEU A 482 7.44 -2.11 19.93
CA LEU A 482 6.73 -1.50 18.78
C LEU A 482 6.39 -2.52 17.68
N GLU A 483 7.31 -3.45 17.43
CA GLU A 483 7.12 -4.56 16.48
C GLU A 483 5.97 -5.50 16.88
N SER A 484 5.81 -5.82 18.17
CA SER A 484 4.69 -6.66 18.62
C SER A 484 3.35 -5.92 18.56
N ILE A 485 3.35 -4.61 18.78
CA ILE A 485 2.12 -3.79 18.79
C ILE A 485 1.60 -3.50 17.38
N PHE A 486 2.46 -3.28 16.38
CA PHE A 486 2.04 -3.14 14.97
C PHE A 486 1.47 -4.42 14.41
N LYS A 487 2.16 -5.53 14.70
CA LYS A 487 1.73 -6.84 14.29
C LYS A 487 0.37 -7.19 14.86
N ASP A 488 0.12 -6.88 16.13
CA ASP A 488 -1.12 -7.21 16.83
C ASP A 488 -2.32 -6.29 16.53
N ASN A 489 -2.19 -5.24 15.69
CA ASN A 489 -3.21 -4.20 15.57
C ASN A 489 -3.26 -3.45 14.21
N PRO A 490 -3.63 -4.06 13.07
CA PRO A 490 -3.58 -3.53 11.70
C PRO A 490 -4.66 -2.47 11.47
N THR A 491 -5.66 -2.43 12.35
CA THR A 491 -6.78 -1.49 12.36
C THR A 491 -6.84 -0.68 13.65
N GLY A 492 -5.97 -0.97 14.62
CA GLY A 492 -6.02 -0.43 15.97
C GLY A 492 -5.02 0.68 16.18
N ALA A 493 -5.34 1.88 15.69
CA ALA A 493 -4.51 3.06 15.93
C ALA A 493 -4.31 3.28 17.45
N ASP A 494 -5.31 3.00 18.28
CA ASP A 494 -5.32 3.35 19.70
C ASP A 494 -4.18 2.72 20.53
N LYS A 495 -3.80 1.44 20.36
CA LYS A 495 -2.69 0.87 21.16
C LYS A 495 -1.31 1.29 20.68
N VAL A 496 -1.17 1.50 19.36
CA VAL A 496 0.05 2.08 18.80
C VAL A 496 0.19 3.50 19.33
N LYS A 497 -0.90 4.28 19.34
CA LYS A 497 -0.99 5.60 19.95
C LYS A 497 -0.66 5.57 21.44
N ASP A 498 -1.24 4.66 22.22
CA ASP A 498 -0.97 4.52 23.65
C ASP A 498 0.49 4.16 23.93
N TYR A 499 1.09 3.27 23.13
CA TYR A 499 2.49 2.94 23.26
C TYR A 499 3.38 4.15 22.92
N LEU A 500 3.12 4.80 21.80
CA LEU A 500 3.89 5.96 21.36
C LEU A 500 3.76 7.10 22.39
N GLN A 501 2.57 7.35 22.90
CA GLN A 501 2.30 8.31 23.96
C GLN A 501 3.03 7.92 25.25
N ALA A 502 3.00 6.65 25.68
CA ALA A 502 3.71 6.17 26.86
C ALA A 502 5.24 6.27 26.71
N GLN A 503 5.78 6.08 25.51
CA GLN A 503 7.20 6.29 25.24
C GLN A 503 7.57 7.78 25.21
N LEU A 504 6.73 8.63 24.63
CA LEU A 504 6.92 10.09 24.61
C LEU A 504 6.81 10.69 26.03
N ASP A 505 5.88 10.20 26.84
CA ASP A 505 5.71 10.59 28.25
C ASP A 505 6.87 10.09 29.13
N ALA A 506 7.61 9.08 28.65
CA ALA A 506 8.87 8.62 29.21
C ALA A 506 10.11 9.35 28.64
N GLU A 507 9.91 10.49 27.96
CA GLU A 507 10.94 11.34 27.36
C GLU A 507 11.84 10.63 26.32
N LYS A 508 11.35 9.57 25.65
CA LYS A 508 12.07 9.01 24.49
C LYS A 508 12.11 10.00 23.34
N ASN A 509 13.21 9.97 22.58
CA ASN A 509 13.39 10.80 21.41
C ASN A 509 12.29 10.50 20.36
N PRO A 510 11.45 11.49 19.97
CA PRO A 510 10.44 11.34 18.95
C PRO A 510 11.02 10.85 17.60
N ASP A 511 12.23 11.30 17.23
CA ASP A 511 12.92 10.91 15.99
C ASP A 511 13.22 9.42 15.94
N GLU A 512 13.75 8.87 17.04
CA GLU A 512 14.00 7.42 17.15
C GLU A 512 12.70 6.63 17.17
N LEU A 513 11.68 7.15 17.86
CA LEU A 513 10.38 6.50 17.97
C LEU A 513 9.67 6.39 16.61
N TYR A 514 9.78 7.44 15.80
CA TYR A 514 9.23 7.50 14.45
C TYR A 514 10.04 6.67 13.47
N LEU A 515 11.38 6.63 13.60
CA LEU A 515 12.23 5.73 12.82
C LEU A 515 11.91 4.26 13.11
N ASP A 516 11.71 3.91 14.38
CA ASP A 516 11.29 2.57 14.78
C ASP A 516 9.91 2.25 14.20
N LEU A 517 8.94 3.17 14.30
CA LEU A 517 7.63 3.05 13.66
C LEU A 517 7.74 2.75 12.15
N ALA A 518 8.57 3.52 11.43
CA ALA A 518 8.69 3.46 9.99
C ALA A 518 9.42 2.19 9.52
N LYS A 519 10.45 1.77 10.25
CA LYS A 519 11.14 0.48 10.03
C LYS A 519 10.21 -0.71 10.24
N VAL A 520 9.37 -0.65 11.28
CA VAL A 520 8.38 -1.69 11.53
C VAL A 520 7.37 -1.75 10.40
N LEU A 521 6.90 -0.60 9.89
CA LEU A 521 6.00 -0.55 8.75
C LEU A 521 6.64 -1.10 7.46
N GLU A 522 7.84 -0.67 7.11
CA GLU A 522 8.55 -1.12 5.90
C GLU A 522 8.70 -2.66 5.89
N LYS A 523 9.14 -3.21 7.02
CA LYS A 523 9.33 -4.66 7.23
C LYS A 523 8.01 -5.45 7.24
N THR A 524 6.88 -4.79 7.52
CA THR A 524 5.54 -5.38 7.53
C THR A 524 4.85 -5.28 6.16
N ILE A 525 5.20 -4.27 5.35
CA ILE A 525 4.70 -4.06 3.97
C ILE A 525 5.46 -4.93 2.95
N ASP A 526 6.74 -5.22 3.18
CA ASP A 526 7.56 -6.05 2.29
C ASP A 526 7.01 -7.50 2.23
N GLY A 527 6.58 -7.92 1.04
CA GLY A 527 5.94 -9.23 0.82
C GLY A 527 4.42 -9.31 1.09
N ALA A 528 3.79 -8.24 1.60
CA ALA A 528 2.34 -8.20 1.83
C ALA A 528 1.56 -7.92 0.53
N ASN A 529 0.32 -8.42 0.42
CA ASN A 529 -0.55 -8.12 -0.72
C ASN A 529 -1.05 -6.65 -0.67
N LEU A 530 -1.53 -6.13 -1.80
CA LEU A 530 -1.92 -4.72 -1.94
C LEU A 530 -2.92 -4.25 -0.86
N VAL A 531 -3.87 -5.10 -0.43
CA VAL A 531 -4.88 -4.73 0.58
C VAL A 531 -4.25 -4.50 1.95
N PHE A 532 -3.32 -5.36 2.36
CA PHE A 532 -2.58 -5.19 3.62
C PHE A 532 -1.60 -4.03 3.55
N GLN A 533 -0.94 -3.82 2.42
CA GLN A 533 -0.09 -2.64 2.22
C GLN A 533 -0.89 -1.35 2.41
N LEU A 534 -2.13 -1.30 1.89
CA LEU A 534 -3.03 -0.16 2.07
C LEU A 534 -3.49 0.01 3.53
N ALA A 535 -3.82 -1.08 4.22
CA ALA A 535 -4.27 -1.06 5.61
C ALA A 535 -3.16 -0.63 6.58
N TYR A 536 -1.97 -1.21 6.46
CA TYR A 536 -0.81 -0.84 7.28
C TYR A 536 -0.33 0.58 6.98
N GLY A 537 -0.35 1.01 5.72
CA GLY A 537 -0.06 2.40 5.35
C GLY A 537 -1.04 3.39 5.98
N ARG A 538 -2.32 3.02 6.09
CA ARG A 538 -3.34 3.84 6.78
C ARG A 538 -3.14 3.85 8.29
N LEU A 539 -2.90 2.70 8.92
CA LEU A 539 -2.59 2.60 10.35
C LEU A 539 -1.36 3.45 10.71
N PHE A 540 -0.32 3.39 9.89
CA PHE A 540 0.86 4.21 10.07
C PHE A 540 0.51 5.69 9.99
N ASN A 541 -0.19 6.16 8.96
CA ASN A 541 -0.63 7.56 8.89
C ASN A 541 -1.42 7.96 10.15
N ASP A 542 -2.40 7.16 10.54
CA ASP A 542 -3.29 7.44 11.66
C ASP A 542 -2.57 7.49 13.03
N THR A 543 -1.40 6.85 13.15
CA THR A 543 -0.62 6.72 14.40
C THR A 543 0.65 7.56 14.43
N ALA A 544 1.25 7.79 13.26
CA ALA A 544 2.38 8.67 13.01
C ALA A 544 2.12 10.06 13.58
N ASP A 545 0.92 10.61 13.37
CA ASP A 545 0.52 11.95 13.81
C ASP A 545 0.85 12.23 15.29
N ILE A 546 0.78 11.23 16.18
CA ILE A 546 1.11 11.39 17.62
C ILE A 546 2.59 11.69 17.85
N VAL A 547 3.46 11.01 17.11
CA VAL A 547 4.91 11.23 17.20
C VAL A 547 5.25 12.52 16.46
N LEU A 548 4.64 12.74 15.31
CA LEU A 548 4.85 13.90 14.45
C LEU A 548 4.41 15.21 15.11
N GLU A 549 3.35 15.21 15.94
CA GLU A 549 2.93 16.39 16.74
C GLU A 549 3.96 16.78 17.80
N LYS A 550 4.76 15.82 18.30
CA LYS A 550 5.80 16.03 19.30
C LYS A 550 7.21 16.15 18.70
N MET A 551 7.36 15.81 17.42
CA MET A 551 8.54 16.14 16.65
C MET A 551 8.52 17.65 16.41
N GLU A 552 9.57 18.33 16.85
CA GLU A 552 9.91 19.60 16.24
C GLU A 552 10.38 19.28 14.83
N TYR A 553 9.45 19.23 13.88
CA TYR A 553 9.83 19.30 12.48
C TYR A 553 10.63 20.57 12.31
N SER A 554 11.94 20.42 12.13
CA SER A 554 12.71 21.53 11.65
C SER A 554 12.12 21.85 10.27
N LYS A 555 11.46 23.01 10.15
CA LYS A 555 11.23 23.66 8.86
C LYS A 555 12.56 23.96 8.14
N GLU A 556 13.68 23.70 8.81
CA GLU A 556 15.06 23.83 8.35
C GLU A 556 15.56 22.58 7.58
N GLY A 557 14.76 21.50 7.51
CA GLY A 557 15.08 20.29 6.73
C GLY A 557 15.03 20.53 5.22
N THR A 558 15.70 19.68 4.43
CA THR A 558 15.72 19.86 2.97
C THR A 558 14.35 19.59 2.35
N PRO A 559 13.77 20.53 1.58
CA PRO A 559 12.43 20.35 1.01
C PRO A 559 12.38 19.25 -0.06
N LEU A 560 11.42 18.35 0.05
CA LEU A 560 11.12 17.23 -0.86
C LEU A 560 9.65 17.27 -1.27
N VAL A 561 9.38 17.46 -2.56
CA VAL A 561 8.00 17.42 -3.10
C VAL A 561 7.58 15.98 -3.39
N LEU A 562 6.38 15.57 -2.97
CA LEU A 562 5.85 14.24 -3.23
C LEU A 562 4.41 14.29 -3.75
N ALA A 563 4.10 13.48 -4.78
CA ALA A 563 2.75 13.39 -5.31
C ALA A 563 2.46 12.07 -6.03
N THR A 564 1.17 11.73 -6.13
CA THR A 564 0.70 10.85 -7.19
C THR A 564 0.34 11.70 -8.40
N VAL A 565 0.72 11.25 -9.57
CA VAL A 565 0.52 12.02 -10.81
C VAL A 565 -0.97 12.12 -11.15
N GLU A 566 -1.32 13.13 -11.97
CA GLU A 566 -2.67 13.33 -12.51
C GLU A 566 -3.31 12.02 -12.97
N GLY A 567 -4.59 11.83 -12.65
CA GLY A 567 -5.39 10.64 -12.92
C GLY A 567 -5.16 9.47 -11.96
N ASP A 568 -4.22 9.55 -11.01
CA ASP A 568 -3.92 8.48 -10.06
C ASP A 568 -4.26 8.84 -8.61
N ILE A 569 -5.09 8.02 -7.97
CA ILE A 569 -5.61 8.23 -6.61
C ILE A 569 -4.97 7.31 -5.56
N HIS A 570 -3.88 6.59 -5.90
CA HIS A 570 -3.28 5.61 -4.99
C HIS A 570 -2.04 6.19 -4.29
N TYR A 571 -2.15 6.46 -2.99
CA TYR A 571 -1.21 7.31 -2.26
C TYR A 571 -0.29 6.58 -1.26
N VAL A 572 -0.47 5.28 -1.05
CA VAL A 572 0.22 4.56 0.03
C VAL A 572 1.73 4.49 -0.16
N GLY A 573 2.20 4.23 -1.38
CA GLY A 573 3.64 4.24 -1.67
C GLY A 573 4.27 5.63 -1.45
N LYS A 574 3.60 6.69 -1.90
CA LYS A 574 4.03 8.08 -1.72
C LYS A 574 4.12 8.48 -0.24
N ASN A 575 3.10 8.16 0.55
CA ASN A 575 3.07 8.51 1.97
C ASN A 575 4.22 7.85 2.72
N LEU A 576 4.48 6.57 2.47
CA LEU A 576 5.58 5.85 3.11
C LEU A 576 6.95 6.47 2.77
N VAL A 577 7.17 6.88 1.52
CA VAL A 577 8.40 7.58 1.12
C VAL A 577 8.53 8.91 1.86
N GLY A 578 7.45 9.70 1.94
CA GLY A 578 7.47 10.97 2.66
C GLY A 578 7.77 10.80 4.14
N GLN A 579 7.21 9.77 4.75
CA GLN A 579 7.40 9.49 6.16
C GLN A 579 8.83 9.04 6.46
N LEU A 580 9.38 8.12 5.66
CA LEU A 580 10.78 7.70 5.79
C LEU A 580 11.76 8.86 5.54
N ALA A 581 11.47 9.70 4.55
CA ALA A 581 12.29 10.88 4.24
C ALA A 581 12.24 11.92 5.37
N ALA A 582 11.08 12.13 5.99
CA ALA A 582 10.96 13.04 7.14
C ALA A 582 11.88 12.61 8.29
N VAL A 583 11.99 11.30 8.55
CA VAL A 583 12.91 10.78 9.57
C VAL A 583 14.37 11.03 9.22
N SER A 584 14.70 11.03 7.93
CA SER A 584 16.02 11.35 7.41
C SER A 584 16.30 12.87 7.34
N GLY A 585 15.47 13.71 7.97
CA GLY A 585 15.68 15.16 8.06
C GLY A 585 15.21 15.97 6.85
N TYR A 586 14.32 15.41 6.02
CA TYR A 586 13.69 16.14 4.92
C TYR A 586 12.43 16.88 5.37
N ASN A 587 12.21 18.08 4.83
CA ASN A 587 10.94 18.79 4.95
C ASN A 587 10.00 18.33 3.83
N ILE A 588 8.91 17.66 4.18
CA ILE A 588 8.03 17.03 3.18
C ILE A 588 6.98 18.03 2.71
N VAL A 589 6.92 18.21 1.39
CA VAL A 589 5.93 19.01 0.71
C VAL A 589 5.00 18.08 -0.05
N ASP A 590 3.88 17.72 0.58
CA ASP A 590 2.95 16.75 0.04
C ASP A 590 1.86 17.42 -0.82
N ASN A 591 1.88 17.15 -2.13
CA ASN A 591 0.88 17.64 -3.09
C ASN A 591 -0.34 16.71 -3.22
N GLY A 592 -0.40 15.64 -2.41
CA GLY A 592 -1.57 14.76 -2.33
C GLY A 592 -1.69 13.83 -3.53
N MET A 593 -2.94 13.66 -3.98
CA MET A 593 -3.31 12.78 -5.09
C MET A 593 -3.79 13.58 -6.29
N ASP A 594 -3.72 12.97 -7.48
CA ASP A 594 -4.22 13.57 -8.72
C ASP A 594 -3.57 14.94 -9.00
N ALA A 595 -2.28 15.08 -8.69
CA ALA A 595 -1.59 16.36 -8.75
C ALA A 595 -1.22 16.72 -10.18
N LYS A 596 -1.56 17.95 -10.59
CA LYS A 596 -1.26 18.45 -11.93
C LYS A 596 0.19 18.88 -12.08
N THR A 597 0.71 18.85 -13.31
CA THR A 597 2.09 19.23 -13.60
C THR A 597 2.43 20.63 -13.10
N GLY A 598 1.56 21.61 -13.33
CA GLY A 598 1.77 22.98 -12.84
C GLY A 598 1.82 23.09 -11.32
N GLU A 599 1.06 22.29 -10.58
CA GLU A 599 1.01 22.30 -9.11
C GLU A 599 2.28 21.71 -8.51
N LEU A 600 2.81 20.65 -9.12
CA LEU A 600 4.06 20.01 -8.71
C LEU A 600 5.25 20.95 -8.88
N ILE A 601 5.32 21.61 -10.02
CA ILE A 601 6.38 22.59 -10.30
C ILE A 601 6.23 23.79 -9.37
N LEU A 602 5.03 24.35 -9.21
CA LEU A 602 4.78 25.47 -8.29
C LEU A 602 5.23 25.12 -6.87
N SER A 603 4.87 23.93 -6.40
CA SER A 603 5.22 23.46 -5.07
C SER A 603 6.73 23.33 -4.87
N ALA A 604 7.44 22.81 -5.88
CA ALA A 604 8.90 22.75 -5.84
C ALA A 604 9.55 24.14 -5.77
N LEU A 605 9.01 25.12 -6.50
CA LEU A 605 9.51 26.48 -6.51
C LEU A 605 9.24 27.20 -5.18
N ASP A 606 8.02 27.12 -4.66
CA ASP A 606 7.58 27.83 -3.45
C ASP A 606 8.28 27.34 -2.19
N ASN A 607 8.68 26.07 -2.19
CA ASN A 607 9.38 25.46 -1.08
C ASN A 607 10.89 25.34 -1.34
N GLY A 608 11.41 25.80 -2.46
CA GLY A 608 12.85 25.70 -2.78
C GLY A 608 13.37 24.25 -2.88
N ALA A 609 12.52 23.30 -3.26
CA ALA A 609 12.85 21.87 -3.28
C ALA A 609 13.85 21.52 -4.39
N ASN A 610 14.88 20.75 -4.05
CA ASN A 610 15.83 20.16 -5.00
C ASN A 610 15.45 18.72 -5.40
N LEU A 611 14.36 18.19 -4.85
CA LEU A 611 13.91 16.82 -5.09
C LEU A 611 12.40 16.75 -5.22
N MET A 612 11.96 15.86 -6.10
CA MET A 612 10.57 15.52 -6.36
C MET A 612 10.42 14.01 -6.49
N GLY A 613 9.41 13.43 -5.83
CA GLY A 613 9.03 12.03 -5.97
C GLY A 613 7.64 11.89 -6.59
N LEU A 614 7.54 11.12 -7.67
CA LEU A 614 6.29 10.86 -8.40
C LEU A 614 5.89 9.39 -8.29
N SER A 615 4.61 9.13 -8.03
CA SER A 615 4.05 7.78 -7.90
C SER A 615 2.90 7.54 -8.88
N ALA A 616 2.83 6.33 -9.45
CA ALA A 616 1.69 5.84 -10.26
C ALA A 616 1.43 4.34 -10.05
N LEU A 617 0.16 3.94 -9.93
CA LEU A 617 -0.27 2.56 -9.81
C LEU A 617 -0.85 1.99 -11.12
N LEU A 618 -1.43 2.83 -11.98
CA LEU A 618 -2.11 2.37 -13.21
C LEU A 618 -1.25 2.60 -14.45
N THR A 619 -1.28 1.66 -15.40
CA THR A 619 -0.56 1.81 -16.68
C THR A 619 -1.05 3.00 -17.50
N THR A 620 -2.27 3.48 -17.27
CA THR A 620 -2.87 4.63 -17.94
C THR A 620 -2.40 5.98 -17.38
N THR A 621 -1.88 6.02 -16.14
CA THR A 621 -1.52 7.26 -15.44
C THR A 621 -0.02 7.54 -15.46
N ARG A 622 0.82 6.52 -15.71
CA ARG A 622 2.29 6.66 -15.73
C ARG A 622 2.80 7.73 -16.70
N ASP A 623 2.14 7.95 -17.84
CA ASP A 623 2.55 8.94 -18.85
C ASP A 623 2.46 10.39 -18.36
N ASN A 624 1.74 10.66 -17.28
CA ASN A 624 1.73 11.98 -16.65
C ASN A 624 3.07 12.28 -15.92
N MET A 625 3.86 11.26 -15.56
CA MET A 625 5.25 11.46 -15.12
C MET A 625 6.12 12.02 -16.25
N HIS A 626 5.96 11.48 -17.46
CA HIS A 626 6.68 11.95 -18.65
C HIS A 626 6.36 13.42 -18.94
N LYS A 627 5.06 13.79 -18.93
CA LYS A 627 4.62 15.19 -19.11
C LYS A 627 5.24 16.13 -18.08
N THR A 628 5.31 15.71 -16.82
CA THR A 628 5.90 16.53 -15.75
C THR A 628 7.39 16.76 -15.99
N ILE A 629 8.14 15.71 -16.33
CA ILE A 629 9.57 15.80 -16.60
C ILE A 629 9.85 16.67 -17.84
N ASP A 630 9.04 16.54 -18.90
CA ASP A 630 9.18 17.36 -20.10
C ASP A 630 8.88 18.84 -19.85
N ALA A 631 7.87 19.14 -19.03
CA ALA A 631 7.60 20.50 -18.59
C ALA A 631 8.76 21.08 -17.77
N MET A 632 9.36 20.29 -16.88
CA MET A 632 10.54 20.70 -16.13
C MET A 632 11.75 20.97 -17.04
N ARG A 633 11.90 20.20 -18.13
CA ARG A 633 12.93 20.45 -19.15
C ARG A 633 12.65 21.72 -19.93
N SER A 634 11.40 21.93 -20.34
CA SER A 634 11.01 23.10 -21.13
C SER A 634 11.23 24.41 -20.37
N LEU A 635 11.08 24.37 -19.04
CA LEU A 635 11.31 25.49 -18.12
C LEU A 635 12.75 25.60 -17.56
N SER A 636 13.70 24.75 -18.00
CA SER A 636 15.09 24.73 -17.51
C SER A 636 15.27 24.46 -16.01
N ILE A 637 14.30 23.80 -15.37
CA ILE A 637 14.34 23.44 -13.94
C ILE A 637 14.72 21.97 -13.69
N LYS A 638 14.67 21.10 -14.71
CA LYS A 638 14.94 19.66 -14.57
C LYS A 638 16.36 19.32 -14.06
N ASP A 639 17.34 20.17 -14.36
CA ASP A 639 18.73 19.98 -13.90
C ASP A 639 18.96 20.50 -12.46
N GLN A 640 17.92 21.05 -11.83
CA GLN A 640 17.99 21.65 -10.50
C GLN A 640 17.08 20.94 -9.49
N VAL A 641 16.17 20.11 -9.98
CA VAL A 641 15.23 19.32 -9.20
C VAL A 641 15.31 17.87 -9.68
N GLY A 642 15.86 17.02 -8.84
CA GLY A 642 15.93 15.58 -9.10
C GLY A 642 14.56 14.94 -8.99
N VAL A 643 14.20 14.10 -9.96
CA VAL A 643 12.93 13.39 -10.05
C VAL A 643 13.16 11.90 -9.82
N ILE A 644 12.61 11.40 -8.72
CA ILE A 644 12.51 9.96 -8.43
C ILE A 644 11.11 9.50 -8.81
N ILE A 645 11.01 8.35 -9.48
CA ILE A 645 9.71 7.73 -9.80
C ILE A 645 9.55 6.36 -9.16
N GLY A 646 8.31 5.98 -8.87
CA GLY A 646 7.97 4.66 -8.32
C GLY A 646 6.51 4.28 -8.53
N GLY A 647 6.16 3.06 -8.12
CA GLY A 647 4.80 2.51 -8.18
C GLY A 647 4.72 1.18 -8.93
N ALA A 648 3.59 0.47 -8.79
CA ALA A 648 3.48 -0.95 -9.14
C ALA A 648 3.67 -1.27 -10.64
N VAL A 649 3.41 -0.29 -11.51
CA VAL A 649 3.52 -0.41 -12.97
C VAL A 649 4.79 0.24 -13.53
N ILE A 650 5.68 0.71 -12.65
CA ILE A 650 6.91 1.40 -13.02
C ILE A 650 8.09 0.43 -12.89
N ASP A 651 8.98 0.46 -13.87
CA ASP A 651 10.23 -0.27 -13.88
C ASP A 651 11.41 0.63 -14.28
N LYS A 652 12.62 0.05 -14.27
CA LYS A 652 13.86 0.77 -14.60
C LYS A 652 13.92 1.23 -16.05
N ASP A 653 13.30 0.49 -16.97
CA ASP A 653 13.37 0.80 -18.39
C ASP A 653 12.50 2.01 -18.71
N TYR A 654 11.30 2.07 -18.14
CA TYR A 654 10.42 3.24 -18.24
C TYR A 654 11.05 4.49 -17.62
N ALA A 655 11.69 4.37 -16.46
CA ALA A 655 12.39 5.50 -15.83
C ALA A 655 13.47 6.12 -16.73
N LYS A 656 14.21 5.27 -17.43
CA LYS A 656 15.24 5.69 -18.38
C LYS A 656 14.64 6.31 -19.65
N GLU A 657 13.55 5.75 -20.14
CA GLU A 657 12.80 6.25 -21.31
C GLU A 657 12.34 7.69 -21.08
N ILE A 658 11.72 7.97 -19.94
CA ILE A 658 11.20 9.31 -19.63
C ILE A 658 12.29 10.26 -19.10
N GLY A 659 13.47 9.73 -18.77
CA GLY A 659 14.61 10.43 -18.20
C GLY A 659 14.37 10.97 -16.79
N ALA A 660 13.79 10.12 -15.93
CA ALA A 660 13.82 10.30 -14.48
C ALA A 660 15.24 10.01 -13.94
N ASP A 661 15.62 10.65 -12.84
CA ASP A 661 16.97 10.53 -12.27
C ASP A 661 17.14 9.23 -11.48
N ALA A 662 16.05 8.71 -10.92
CA ALA A 662 16.06 7.39 -10.30
C ALA A 662 14.68 6.71 -10.32
N TYR A 663 14.74 5.39 -10.27
CA TYR A 663 13.60 4.52 -9.96
C TYR A 663 13.93 3.65 -8.75
N ARG A 664 12.94 3.42 -7.89
CA ARG A 664 13.04 2.49 -6.76
C ARG A 664 11.78 1.62 -6.65
N ARG A 665 11.99 0.35 -6.28
CA ARG A 665 10.94 -0.66 -6.27
C ARG A 665 10.00 -0.53 -5.07
N ASN A 666 10.52 -0.06 -3.94
CA ASN A 666 9.80 0.12 -2.68
C ASN A 666 10.24 1.42 -1.99
N ALA A 667 9.53 1.78 -0.92
CA ALA A 667 9.71 3.05 -0.24
C ALA A 667 11.03 3.18 0.54
N GLY A 668 11.54 2.09 1.12
CA GLY A 668 12.82 2.10 1.83
C GLY A 668 14.02 2.34 0.92
N GLU A 669 14.02 1.69 -0.25
CA GLU A 669 15.04 1.95 -1.28
C GLU A 669 14.94 3.38 -1.85
N ALA A 670 13.72 3.95 -1.94
CA ALA A 670 13.48 5.34 -2.33
C ALA A 670 14.06 6.31 -1.30
N ALA A 671 13.72 6.14 -0.02
CA ALA A 671 14.22 7.00 1.06
C ALA A 671 15.75 6.97 1.15
N SER A 672 16.36 5.79 1.04
CA SER A 672 17.82 5.61 1.10
C SER A 672 18.56 6.24 -0.09
N ALA A 673 17.87 6.50 -1.20
CA ALA A 673 18.47 7.10 -2.40
C ALA A 673 18.45 8.63 -2.40
N LEU A 674 17.64 9.25 -1.53
CA LEU A 674 17.39 10.69 -1.56
C LEU A 674 18.66 11.51 -1.32
N ASP A 675 19.52 11.12 -0.39
CA ASP A 675 20.72 11.90 -0.06
C ASP A 675 21.72 11.98 -1.22
N GLY A 676 21.94 10.87 -1.92
CA GLY A 676 22.83 10.83 -3.08
C GLY A 676 22.34 11.73 -4.20
N ILE A 677 21.04 11.67 -4.51
CA ILE A 677 20.43 12.47 -5.57
C ILE A 677 20.40 13.94 -5.14
N LYS A 678 19.99 14.22 -3.90
CA LYS A 678 20.00 15.58 -3.32
C LYS A 678 21.35 16.26 -3.53
N GLN A 679 22.44 15.57 -3.19
CA GLN A 679 23.77 16.16 -3.25
C GLN A 679 24.15 16.56 -4.69
N ASP A 680 23.86 15.71 -5.68
CA ASP A 680 24.11 16.00 -7.09
C ASP A 680 23.36 17.27 -7.58
N PHE A 681 22.11 17.42 -7.16
CA PHE A 681 21.28 18.57 -7.55
C PHE A 681 21.60 19.83 -6.75
N ILE A 682 21.95 19.72 -5.45
CA ILE A 682 22.45 20.85 -4.65
C ILE A 682 23.78 21.34 -5.21
N ASP A 683 24.70 20.45 -5.56
CA ASP A 683 25.99 20.83 -6.12
C ASP A 683 25.83 21.47 -7.50
N THR A 684 24.85 21.04 -8.28
CA THR A 684 24.47 21.71 -9.53
C THR A 684 23.87 23.10 -9.25
N TYR A 685 22.98 23.22 -8.28
CA TYR A 685 22.36 24.48 -7.88
C TYR A 685 23.37 25.49 -7.30
N LYS A 686 24.34 25.00 -6.51
CA LYS A 686 25.48 25.77 -5.98
C LYS A 686 26.45 26.21 -7.05
N ARG A 687 26.84 25.30 -7.95
CA ARG A 687 27.75 25.62 -9.07
C ARG A 687 27.21 26.73 -9.95
N LYS A 688 25.88 26.86 -10.05
CA LYS A 688 25.19 27.92 -10.78
C LYS A 688 24.97 29.22 -9.97
N ASN A 689 25.49 29.32 -8.74
CA ASN A 689 25.35 30.47 -7.83
C ASN A 689 23.88 30.89 -7.55
N ILE A 690 22.96 29.93 -7.39
CA ILE A 690 21.52 30.21 -7.22
C ILE A 690 21.08 30.21 -5.73
N ILE A 691 21.99 30.01 -4.76
CA ILE A 691 21.65 29.87 -3.33
C ILE A 691 21.42 31.20 -2.58
N ASP A 692 21.76 32.35 -3.17
CA ASP A 692 21.49 33.63 -2.51
C ASP A 692 20.04 34.07 -2.72
N ASP A 693 19.27 34.13 -1.61
CA ASP A 693 17.85 34.48 -1.57
C ASP A 693 17.55 35.97 -1.89
N ASN A 694 18.54 36.74 -2.31
CA ASN A 694 18.49 38.18 -2.54
C ASN A 694 17.84 38.57 -3.88
N PHE A 695 16.70 37.96 -4.20
CA PHE A 695 15.90 38.38 -5.36
C PHE A 695 15.40 39.81 -5.16
N SER A 696 15.68 40.67 -6.12
CA SER A 696 15.49 42.11 -6.00
C SER A 696 14.37 42.63 -6.90
N VAL A 697 13.39 43.32 -6.32
CA VAL A 697 12.39 44.04 -7.11
C VAL A 697 12.85 45.46 -7.38
N ILE A 698 12.87 45.81 -8.66
CA ILE A 698 13.07 47.17 -9.16
C ILE A 698 11.68 47.72 -9.51
N GLY A 699 11.19 48.69 -8.75
CA GLY A 699 9.81 49.17 -8.83
C GLY A 699 9.53 50.01 -10.08
N GLU A 700 8.70 49.50 -11.00
CA GLU A 700 8.46 50.06 -12.35
C GLU A 700 7.46 51.23 -12.44
N ASN A 701 6.78 51.61 -11.34
CA ASN A 701 5.62 52.51 -11.44
C ASN A 701 6.00 54.01 -11.59
N ILE A 702 7.29 54.38 -11.64
CA ILE A 702 7.74 55.74 -11.95
C ILE A 702 8.15 55.79 -13.43
N ASN A 703 7.16 55.60 -14.29
CA ASN A 703 7.35 55.53 -15.74
C ASN A 703 6.46 56.56 -16.46
N SER A 704 7.06 57.42 -17.28
CA SER A 704 6.39 58.50 -18.03
C SER A 704 5.44 58.01 -19.13
N ILE A 705 5.35 56.70 -19.38
CA ILE A 705 4.28 56.09 -20.17
C ILE A 705 2.92 56.24 -19.45
N SER A 706 2.92 56.16 -18.12
CA SER A 706 1.72 56.38 -17.30
C SER A 706 1.29 57.84 -17.36
N THR A 707 0.04 58.13 -17.74
CA THR A 707 -0.48 59.50 -17.84
C THR A 707 -0.33 60.27 -16.52
N LYS A 708 -0.57 59.61 -15.37
CA LYS A 708 -0.42 60.22 -14.04
C LYS A 708 1.03 60.65 -13.77
N VAL A 709 2.00 59.76 -14.02
CA VAL A 709 3.43 60.03 -13.79
C VAL A 709 3.93 61.07 -14.79
N LYS A 710 3.49 60.99 -16.04
CA LYS A 710 3.81 61.94 -17.10
C LYS A 710 3.40 63.36 -16.73
N GLU A 711 2.21 63.55 -16.18
CA GLU A 711 1.73 64.86 -15.70
C GLU A 711 2.48 65.33 -14.46
N ALA A 712 2.74 64.42 -13.52
CA ALA A 712 3.49 64.75 -12.30
C ALA A 712 4.93 65.20 -12.61
N MET A 713 5.64 64.51 -13.51
CA MET A 713 6.98 64.89 -13.95
C MET A 713 7.00 66.23 -14.71
N LYS A 714 5.98 66.51 -15.53
CA LYS A 714 5.86 67.81 -16.23
C LYS A 714 5.64 68.97 -15.26
N ASN A 715 4.79 68.75 -14.26
CA ASN A 715 4.37 69.80 -13.32
C ASN A 715 5.25 69.87 -12.07
N LYS A 716 6.24 68.99 -11.95
CA LYS A 716 7.07 68.81 -10.75
C LYS A 716 6.23 68.61 -9.49
N ASP A 717 5.20 67.77 -9.61
CA ASP A 717 4.34 67.38 -8.50
C ASP A 717 5.05 66.34 -7.63
N GLU A 718 5.74 66.85 -6.60
CA GLU A 718 6.47 66.04 -5.62
C GLU A 718 5.52 65.12 -4.84
N GLU A 719 4.32 65.59 -4.48
CA GLU A 719 3.38 64.82 -3.67
C GLU A 719 3.01 63.51 -4.39
N THR A 720 2.63 63.60 -5.67
CA THR A 720 2.28 62.41 -6.47
C THR A 720 3.47 61.46 -6.65
N ILE A 721 4.66 61.94 -6.98
CA ILE A 721 5.83 61.08 -7.22
C ILE A 721 6.29 60.43 -5.91
N LEU A 722 6.35 61.18 -4.81
CA LEU A 722 6.70 60.65 -3.49
C LEU A 722 5.65 59.64 -3.00
N GLU A 723 4.35 59.85 -3.27
CA GLU A 723 3.31 58.87 -2.95
C GLU A 723 3.51 57.56 -3.71
N ILE A 724 3.77 57.62 -5.02
CA ILE A 724 4.02 56.43 -5.85
C ILE A 724 5.29 55.71 -5.39
N ALA A 725 6.38 56.46 -5.17
CA ALA A 725 7.65 55.92 -4.70
C ALA A 725 7.51 55.26 -3.32
N ARG A 726 6.90 55.96 -2.35
CA ARG A 726 6.64 55.42 -1.01
C ARG A 726 5.84 54.14 -1.08
N LYS A 727 4.77 54.10 -1.89
CA LYS A 727 3.98 52.89 -2.07
C LYS A 727 4.80 51.71 -2.62
N GLN A 728 5.75 51.96 -3.53
CA GLN A 728 6.60 50.89 -4.04
C GLN A 728 7.61 50.40 -3.01
N ILE A 729 8.24 51.32 -2.26
CA ILE A 729 9.19 51.02 -1.20
C ILE A 729 8.50 50.26 -0.07
N ASP A 730 7.33 50.73 0.37
CA ASP A 730 6.50 50.06 1.40
C ASP A 730 6.10 48.63 0.97
N ASN A 731 6.06 48.35 -0.33
CA ASN A 731 5.79 47.02 -0.89
C ASN A 731 7.06 46.23 -1.26
N GLY A 732 8.25 46.68 -0.86
CA GLY A 732 9.50 45.92 -0.96
C GLY A 732 10.37 46.20 -2.18
N ALA A 733 10.15 47.30 -2.92
CA ALA A 733 11.09 47.72 -3.96
C ALA A 733 12.43 48.14 -3.35
N ILE A 734 13.52 47.51 -3.80
CA ILE A 734 14.88 47.83 -3.33
C ILE A 734 15.66 48.76 -4.28
N TYR A 735 15.11 48.95 -5.48
CA TYR A 735 15.46 50.02 -6.41
C TYR A 735 14.16 50.61 -6.94
N LEU A 736 14.17 51.88 -7.32
CA LEU A 736 13.09 52.49 -8.08
C LEU A 736 13.52 52.69 -9.53
N ASP A 737 12.75 52.11 -10.46
CA ASP A 737 12.93 52.34 -11.87
C ASP A 737 12.29 53.68 -12.25
N VAL A 738 13.13 54.63 -12.63
CA VAL A 738 12.75 55.98 -13.05
C VAL A 738 12.91 56.02 -14.56
N ALA A 739 11.81 55.73 -15.24
CA ALA A 739 11.76 55.67 -16.69
C ALA A 739 11.20 56.98 -17.26
N VAL A 740 12.05 57.72 -17.98
CA VAL A 740 11.68 58.95 -18.68
C VAL A 740 11.88 58.76 -20.17
N SER A 741 10.77 58.42 -20.83
CA SER A 741 10.66 58.31 -22.28
C SER A 741 9.42 59.05 -22.77
N HIS A 742 9.46 59.59 -23.99
CA HIS A 742 8.31 60.24 -24.64
C HIS A 742 7.69 61.42 -23.86
N LEU A 743 8.49 62.13 -23.05
CA LEU A 743 8.10 63.29 -22.26
C LEU A 743 8.51 64.61 -22.95
N GLY A 744 7.92 64.91 -24.12
CA GLY A 744 8.26 66.11 -24.88
C GLY A 744 9.63 66.02 -25.53
N ASP A 745 10.34 67.15 -25.64
CA ASP A 745 11.69 67.19 -26.21
C ASP A 745 12.75 66.65 -25.23
N ILE A 746 13.98 66.51 -25.73
CA ILE A 746 15.08 65.94 -24.94
C ILE A 746 15.43 66.79 -23.70
N THR A 747 15.33 68.12 -23.80
CA THR A 747 15.63 69.04 -22.69
C THR A 747 14.64 68.85 -21.56
N LEU A 748 13.35 68.74 -21.89
CA LEU A 748 12.31 68.47 -20.90
C LEU A 748 12.48 67.10 -20.24
N GLN A 749 12.94 66.10 -20.99
CA GLN A 749 13.26 64.77 -20.46
C GLN A 749 14.45 64.81 -19.49
N GLU A 750 15.53 65.49 -19.85
CA GLU A 750 16.70 65.68 -18.98
C GLU A 750 16.34 66.43 -17.69
N ASP A 751 15.55 67.51 -17.79
CA ASP A 751 15.10 68.31 -16.64
C ASP A 751 14.16 67.51 -15.72
N ALA A 752 13.26 66.72 -16.31
CA ALA A 752 12.36 65.85 -15.55
C ALA A 752 13.11 64.72 -14.86
N MET A 753 14.08 64.09 -15.53
CA MET A 753 14.92 63.05 -14.95
C MET A 753 15.74 63.58 -13.78
N LYS A 754 16.43 64.73 -13.93
CA LYS A 754 17.18 65.37 -12.85
C LYS A 754 16.28 65.69 -11.66
N TRP A 755 15.12 66.29 -11.92
CA TRP A 755 14.15 66.60 -10.86
C TRP A 755 13.67 65.34 -10.14
N ALA A 756 13.31 64.28 -10.86
CA ALA A 756 12.83 63.04 -10.27
C ALA A 756 13.94 62.36 -9.43
N VAL A 757 15.17 62.28 -9.95
CA VAL A 757 16.33 61.73 -9.23
C VAL A 757 16.58 62.50 -7.93
N MET A 758 16.67 63.83 -7.98
CA MET A 758 16.88 64.66 -6.79
C MET A 758 15.74 64.51 -5.78
N THR A 759 14.50 64.55 -6.24
CA THR A 759 13.31 64.42 -5.38
C THR A 759 13.30 63.08 -4.65
N LEU A 760 13.58 61.98 -5.36
CA LEU A 760 13.55 60.64 -4.78
C LEU A 760 14.72 60.41 -3.82
N GLN A 761 15.95 60.78 -4.21
CA GLN A 761 17.13 60.56 -3.37
C GLN A 761 17.17 61.43 -2.10
N GLU A 762 16.44 62.54 -2.06
CA GLU A 762 16.33 63.39 -0.85
C GLU A 762 15.31 62.86 0.16
N ASN A 763 14.36 62.04 -0.30
CA ASN A 763 13.22 61.59 0.51
C ASN A 763 13.27 60.08 0.84
N PHE A 764 14.09 59.29 0.15
CA PHE A 764 14.16 57.85 0.34
C PHE A 764 15.60 57.33 0.32
N ASP A 765 15.88 56.38 1.22
CA ASP A 765 17.17 55.68 1.30
C ASP A 765 17.21 54.46 0.36
N VAL A 766 16.78 54.62 -0.90
CA VAL A 766 16.65 53.55 -1.90
C VAL A 766 17.33 53.99 -3.21
N PRO A 767 18.27 53.20 -3.77
CA PRO A 767 18.95 53.56 -5.02
C PRO A 767 18.02 53.50 -6.23
N LEU A 768 18.46 54.13 -7.34
CA LEU A 768 17.64 54.31 -8.54
C LEU A 768 18.14 53.48 -9.73
N CYS A 769 17.20 52.90 -10.48
CA CYS A 769 17.42 52.42 -11.83
C CYS A 769 16.98 53.53 -12.79
N ILE A 770 17.94 54.12 -13.49
CA ILE A 770 17.74 55.26 -14.38
C ILE A 770 17.54 54.72 -15.79
N ASP A 771 16.33 54.87 -16.31
CA ASP A 771 15.88 54.28 -17.56
C ASP A 771 15.42 55.34 -18.58
N SER A 772 15.87 55.19 -19.82
CA SER A 772 15.43 55.99 -20.96
C SER A 772 15.90 55.35 -22.28
N ASP A 773 15.13 55.56 -23.35
CA ASP A 773 15.53 55.22 -24.72
C ASP A 773 16.66 56.12 -25.26
N ASP A 774 17.09 57.15 -24.51
CA ASP A 774 18.18 58.06 -24.86
C ASP A 774 19.24 58.17 -23.75
N TYR A 775 20.50 57.86 -24.09
CA TYR A 775 21.60 57.87 -23.11
C TYR A 775 21.86 59.25 -22.49
N ARG A 776 21.46 60.34 -23.16
CA ARG A 776 21.64 61.71 -22.64
C ARG A 776 20.75 61.99 -21.44
N VAL A 777 19.55 61.44 -21.42
CA VAL A 777 18.62 61.54 -20.29
C VAL A 777 19.15 60.74 -19.10
N ILE A 778 19.72 59.56 -19.37
CA ILE A 778 20.37 58.73 -18.34
C ILE A 778 21.56 59.49 -17.74
N GLU A 779 22.44 60.04 -18.58
CA GLU A 779 23.58 60.85 -18.14
C GLU A 779 23.15 62.06 -17.30
N ALA A 780 22.08 62.75 -17.71
CA ALA A 780 21.50 63.84 -16.95
C ALA A 780 21.05 63.41 -15.54
N GLY A 781 20.36 62.27 -15.42
CA GLY A 781 19.98 61.70 -14.12
C GLY A 781 21.17 61.31 -13.26
N VAL A 782 22.14 60.59 -13.84
CA VAL A 782 23.37 60.15 -13.16
C VAL A 782 24.19 61.33 -12.65
N SER A 783 24.21 62.46 -13.39
CA SER A 783 25.01 63.64 -13.01
C SER A 783 24.59 64.31 -11.68
N VAL A 784 23.35 64.09 -11.25
CA VAL A 784 22.80 64.63 -9.99
C VAL A 784 22.62 63.56 -8.92
N TYR A 785 22.92 62.30 -9.26
CA TYR A 785 22.81 61.16 -8.36
C TYR A 785 24.00 61.08 -7.40
N ASP A 786 23.71 61.02 -6.10
CA ASP A 786 24.74 60.91 -5.06
C ASP A 786 24.86 59.47 -4.55
N SER A 787 25.79 58.71 -5.14
CA SER A 787 26.02 57.32 -4.79
C SER A 787 26.55 57.10 -3.36
N THR A 788 27.03 58.17 -2.70
CA THR A 788 27.51 58.08 -1.31
C THR A 788 26.39 57.99 -0.29
N LYS A 789 25.16 58.37 -0.67
CA LYS A 789 23.99 58.34 0.21
C LYS A 789 23.29 56.99 0.23
N VAL A 790 23.02 56.43 -0.95
CA VAL A 790 22.11 55.28 -1.09
C VAL A 790 22.68 54.12 -1.94
N GLY A 791 23.95 54.21 -2.36
CA GLY A 791 24.63 53.19 -3.18
C GLY A 791 24.66 53.52 -4.68
N SER A 792 25.32 52.68 -5.49
CA SER A 792 25.42 52.87 -6.95
C SER A 792 24.06 52.81 -7.65
N ALA A 793 23.84 53.64 -8.67
CA ALA A 793 22.68 53.54 -9.56
C ALA A 793 22.79 52.33 -10.51
N ILE A 794 21.67 51.91 -11.08
CA ILE A 794 21.60 51.05 -12.27
C ILE A 794 21.24 51.94 -13.47
N ILE A 795 21.88 51.75 -14.62
CA ILE A 795 21.50 52.40 -15.87
C ILE A 795 20.94 51.37 -16.87
N ASN A 796 19.75 51.63 -17.40
CA ASN A 796 18.97 50.66 -18.18
C ASN A 796 18.60 51.20 -19.58
N SER A 797 18.74 50.46 -20.69
CA SER A 797 19.72 49.38 -20.95
C SER A 797 20.69 49.77 -22.08
N ALA A 798 21.86 49.15 -22.11
CA ALA A 798 22.78 49.15 -23.24
C ALA A 798 22.41 48.09 -24.28
N THR A 799 22.78 48.36 -25.53
CA THR A 799 22.67 47.42 -26.66
C THR A 799 23.98 47.41 -27.42
N LEU A 800 24.13 46.54 -28.43
CA LEU A 800 25.31 46.56 -29.31
C LEU A 800 25.27 47.66 -30.39
N ASP A 801 24.29 48.59 -30.33
CA ASP A 801 24.36 49.81 -31.13
C ASP A 801 25.58 50.63 -30.71
N LYS A 802 26.40 51.03 -31.69
CA LYS A 802 27.72 51.60 -31.42
C LYS A 802 27.66 52.83 -30.52
N ASP A 803 26.77 53.77 -30.82
CA ASP A 803 26.70 55.05 -30.12
C ASP A 803 26.14 54.86 -28.69
N ARG A 804 25.13 53.99 -28.54
CA ARG A 804 24.58 53.65 -27.22
C ARG A 804 25.57 52.84 -26.38
N LEU A 805 26.28 51.88 -26.97
CA LEU A 805 27.28 51.03 -26.30
C LEU A 805 28.44 51.87 -25.74
N GLU A 806 29.04 52.72 -26.57
CA GLU A 806 30.16 53.59 -26.18
C GLU A 806 29.76 54.53 -25.03
N ASN A 807 28.59 55.17 -25.11
CA ASN A 807 28.16 56.12 -24.09
C ASN A 807 27.70 55.44 -22.79
N MET A 808 26.91 54.37 -22.87
CA MET A 808 26.43 53.68 -21.66
C MET A 808 27.60 53.08 -20.86
N THR A 809 28.60 52.50 -21.53
CA THR A 809 29.79 51.98 -20.84
C THR A 809 30.66 53.08 -20.25
N ARG A 810 30.82 54.23 -20.93
CA ARG A 810 31.48 55.41 -20.35
C ARG A 810 30.75 55.91 -19.11
N ILE A 811 29.43 56.11 -19.19
CA ILE A 811 28.61 56.60 -18.08
C ILE A 811 28.73 55.66 -16.88
N ALA A 812 28.61 54.35 -17.09
CA ALA A 812 28.76 53.35 -16.02
C ALA A 812 30.14 53.43 -15.35
N LYS A 813 31.21 53.55 -16.14
CA LYS A 813 32.59 53.66 -15.62
C LYS A 813 32.82 54.92 -14.81
N GLU A 814 32.39 56.08 -15.32
CA GLU A 814 32.63 57.39 -14.70
C GLU A 814 31.82 57.55 -13.40
N SER A 815 30.59 57.04 -13.38
CA SER A 815 29.69 57.13 -12.22
C SER A 815 29.83 55.98 -11.22
N GLY A 816 30.46 54.88 -11.62
CA GLY A 816 30.46 53.63 -10.83
C GLY A 816 29.10 52.92 -10.78
N SER A 817 28.21 53.22 -11.73
CA SER A 817 26.88 52.61 -11.85
C SER A 817 26.94 51.20 -12.42
N TYR A 818 25.95 50.37 -12.06
CA TYR A 818 25.67 49.10 -12.72
C TYR A 818 25.04 49.34 -14.09
N ILE A 819 25.25 48.44 -15.04
CA ILE A 819 24.73 48.56 -16.42
C ILE A 819 23.85 47.38 -16.77
N VAL A 820 22.62 47.62 -17.25
CA VAL A 820 21.78 46.57 -17.85
C VAL A 820 22.12 46.45 -19.33
N PHE A 821 22.30 45.23 -19.84
CA PHE A 821 22.50 44.92 -21.25
C PHE A 821 21.35 44.07 -21.76
N GLN A 822 20.67 44.51 -22.82
CA GLN A 822 19.59 43.75 -23.42
C GLN A 822 20.12 42.82 -24.52
N ALA A 823 19.99 41.50 -24.31
CA ALA A 823 20.19 40.51 -25.35
C ALA A 823 19.09 40.63 -26.40
N ALA A 824 19.47 40.62 -27.68
CA ALA A 824 18.58 40.98 -28.78
C ALA A 824 17.22 40.23 -28.76
N ASP A 825 16.12 40.98 -28.84
CA ASP A 825 14.77 40.43 -29.00
C ASP A 825 14.68 39.62 -30.30
N GLY A 826 13.92 38.52 -30.30
CA GLY A 826 13.73 37.64 -31.46
C GLY A 826 14.92 36.76 -31.84
N ALA A 827 16.07 36.91 -31.17
CA ALA A 827 17.24 36.08 -31.42
C ALA A 827 17.14 34.70 -30.78
N THR A 828 17.79 33.71 -31.37
CA THR A 828 17.94 32.37 -30.80
C THR A 828 18.82 32.40 -29.55
N ILE A 829 18.72 31.37 -28.69
CA ILE A 829 19.51 31.27 -27.46
C ILE A 829 21.02 31.38 -27.76
N ASP A 830 21.50 30.70 -28.82
CA ASP A 830 22.91 30.74 -29.23
C ASP A 830 23.36 32.13 -29.70
N GLU A 831 22.48 32.86 -30.40
CA GLU A 831 22.75 34.24 -30.82
C GLU A 831 22.80 35.17 -29.61
N LYS A 832 21.87 35.02 -28.66
CA LYS A 832 21.85 35.78 -27.40
C LYS A 832 23.11 35.54 -26.57
N LEU A 833 23.57 34.28 -26.47
CA LEU A 833 24.85 33.92 -25.84
C LEU A 833 26.05 34.64 -26.49
N LYS A 834 26.11 34.63 -27.83
CA LYS A 834 27.19 35.27 -28.58
C LYS A 834 27.18 36.80 -28.45
N ILE A 835 26.00 37.41 -28.51
CA ILE A 835 25.79 38.86 -28.35
C ILE A 835 26.21 39.29 -26.94
N THR A 836 25.88 38.48 -25.94
CA THR A 836 26.27 38.74 -24.55
C THR A 836 27.79 38.62 -24.35
N ASP A 837 28.44 37.60 -24.92
CA ASP A 837 29.92 37.50 -24.90
C ASP A 837 30.59 38.76 -25.48
N GLN A 838 30.08 39.24 -26.63
CA GLN A 838 30.61 40.44 -27.28
C GLN A 838 30.50 41.68 -26.39
N PHE A 839 29.37 41.83 -25.69
CA PHE A 839 29.18 42.92 -24.74
C PHE A 839 30.14 42.80 -23.55
N ILE A 840 30.29 41.60 -22.99
CA ILE A 840 31.20 41.35 -21.86
C ILE A 840 32.65 41.70 -22.21
N ASP A 841 33.13 41.25 -23.37
CA ASP A 841 34.49 41.54 -23.84
C ASP A 841 34.70 43.05 -24.01
N TYR A 842 33.68 43.76 -24.54
CA TYR A 842 33.71 45.20 -24.70
C TYR A 842 33.68 45.94 -23.36
N ALA A 843 32.79 45.55 -22.45
CA ALA A 843 32.66 46.13 -21.12
C ALA A 843 33.95 45.94 -20.30
N ALA A 844 34.54 44.74 -20.34
CA ALA A 844 35.82 44.42 -19.70
C ALA A 844 36.97 45.28 -20.25
N SER A 845 37.03 45.45 -21.58
CA SER A 845 38.03 46.32 -22.24
C SER A 845 37.91 47.78 -21.82
N ASN A 846 36.71 48.21 -21.39
CA ASN A 846 36.45 49.55 -20.88
C ASN A 846 36.57 49.67 -19.36
N GLY A 847 36.90 48.59 -18.65
CA GLY A 847 37.12 48.57 -17.20
C GLY A 847 35.85 48.42 -16.37
N ILE A 848 34.77 47.91 -16.97
CA ILE A 848 33.57 47.49 -16.24
C ILE A 848 33.77 46.04 -15.81
N ALA A 849 33.66 45.80 -14.50
CA ALA A 849 33.73 44.46 -13.95
C ALA A 849 32.44 43.67 -14.24
N LYS A 850 32.53 42.34 -14.36
CA LYS A 850 31.39 41.51 -14.72
C LYS A 850 30.26 41.54 -13.70
N ASP A 851 30.59 41.65 -12.41
CA ASP A 851 29.65 41.86 -11.30
C ASP A 851 28.95 43.23 -11.32
N LYS A 852 29.29 44.11 -12.27
CA LYS A 852 28.58 45.38 -12.52
C LYS A 852 27.58 45.30 -13.68
N ILE A 853 27.41 44.14 -14.31
CA ILE A 853 26.58 43.95 -15.49
C ILE A 853 25.33 43.15 -15.13
N PHE A 854 24.16 43.72 -15.43
CA PHE A 854 22.88 43.02 -15.50
C PHE A 854 22.61 42.63 -16.95
N VAL A 855 22.12 41.42 -17.21
CA VAL A 855 21.69 40.97 -18.54
C VAL A 855 20.19 40.79 -18.55
N ASP A 856 19.52 41.45 -19.50
CA ASP A 856 18.15 41.19 -19.88
C ASP A 856 18.11 40.16 -21.02
N PRO A 857 17.48 38.99 -20.84
CA PRO A 857 17.45 37.94 -21.86
C PRO A 857 16.60 38.29 -23.08
N GLY A 858 15.87 39.41 -23.08
CA GLY A 858 14.92 39.79 -24.12
C GLY A 858 13.61 39.02 -23.97
N LEU A 859 12.60 39.67 -23.40
CA LEU A 859 11.24 39.16 -23.20
C LEU A 859 10.25 39.96 -24.06
N GLU A 860 9.82 39.35 -25.16
CA GLU A 860 8.81 39.91 -26.06
C GLU A 860 7.42 39.81 -25.46
N THR A 861 6.49 40.57 -26.05
CA THR A 861 5.08 40.44 -25.72
C THR A 861 4.55 39.05 -26.08
N MET A 862 4.01 38.39 -25.07
CA MET A 862 3.42 37.05 -25.15
C MET A 862 2.21 36.97 -26.10
N ALA A 863 1.59 38.12 -26.42
CA ALA A 863 0.55 38.22 -27.43
C ALA A 863 1.07 37.96 -28.86
N HIS A 864 2.36 38.21 -29.10
CA HIS A 864 3.00 38.00 -30.41
C HIS A 864 3.83 36.72 -30.44
N ASN A 865 4.49 36.36 -29.34
CA ASN A 865 5.34 35.18 -29.23
C ASN A 865 5.10 34.47 -27.89
N GLN A 866 4.31 33.40 -27.92
CA GLN A 866 3.92 32.63 -26.72
C GLN A 866 5.11 31.88 -26.09
N ASP A 867 6.11 31.53 -26.89
CA ASP A 867 7.34 30.88 -26.43
C ASP A 867 8.35 31.89 -25.85
N SER A 868 8.05 33.19 -25.85
CA SER A 868 9.00 34.21 -25.41
C SER A 868 9.40 34.04 -23.94
N ALA A 869 8.44 33.77 -23.06
CA ALA A 869 8.72 33.47 -21.65
C ALA A 869 9.62 32.24 -21.48
N LYS A 870 9.29 31.15 -22.17
CA LYS A 870 10.09 29.92 -22.17
C LYS A 870 11.51 30.15 -22.68
N THR A 871 11.64 30.87 -23.80
CA THR A 871 12.93 31.21 -24.42
C THR A 871 13.77 32.10 -23.50
N ALA A 872 13.14 33.07 -22.81
CA ALA A 872 13.81 33.92 -21.85
C ALA A 872 14.37 33.09 -20.67
N LEU A 873 13.58 32.18 -20.09
CA LEU A 873 14.03 31.27 -19.02
C LEU A 873 15.21 30.39 -19.46
N GLN A 874 15.13 29.82 -20.66
CA GLN A 874 16.20 29.00 -21.22
C GLN A 874 17.47 29.82 -21.48
N THR A 875 17.31 31.07 -21.95
CA THR A 875 18.42 32.01 -22.15
C THR A 875 19.08 32.37 -20.82
N ILE A 876 18.30 32.70 -19.79
CA ILE A 876 18.81 32.97 -18.43
C ILE A 876 19.61 31.76 -17.94
N SER A 877 19.04 30.57 -17.99
CA SER A 877 19.71 29.34 -17.54
C SER A 877 21.03 29.11 -18.29
N ALA A 878 21.04 29.24 -19.62
CA ALA A 878 22.23 29.01 -20.43
C ALA A 878 23.32 30.08 -20.19
N LEU A 879 22.92 31.34 -20.02
CA LEU A 879 23.85 32.40 -19.70
C LEU A 879 24.41 32.26 -18.29
N LYS A 880 23.58 31.94 -17.28
CA LYS A 880 24.02 31.75 -15.89
C LYS A 880 25.02 30.60 -15.77
N ASP A 881 24.81 29.53 -16.55
CA ASP A 881 25.75 28.41 -16.61
C ASP A 881 27.12 28.80 -17.16
N LYS A 882 27.16 29.75 -18.09
CA LYS A 882 28.38 30.20 -18.76
C LYS A 882 29.08 31.35 -18.04
N HIS A 883 28.31 32.26 -17.46
CA HIS A 883 28.78 33.51 -16.84
C HIS A 883 28.09 33.73 -15.47
N PRO A 884 28.37 32.88 -14.47
CA PRO A 884 27.75 32.94 -13.15
C PRO A 884 28.04 34.23 -12.35
N GLU A 885 29.01 35.04 -12.81
CA GLU A 885 29.40 36.32 -12.23
C GLU A 885 28.56 37.54 -12.70
N LEU A 886 27.68 37.37 -13.68
CA LEU A 886 26.77 38.42 -14.12
C LEU A 886 25.49 38.44 -13.29
N HIS A 887 24.84 39.60 -13.28
CA HIS A 887 23.47 39.73 -12.79
C HIS A 887 22.46 39.51 -13.93
N TYR A 888 21.25 39.06 -13.60
CA TYR A 888 20.18 38.83 -14.59
C TYR A 888 18.89 39.52 -14.14
N THR A 889 18.33 40.34 -15.03
CA THR A 889 17.10 41.11 -14.79
C THR A 889 16.18 41.02 -15.99
N VAL A 890 14.87 41.25 -15.81
CA VAL A 890 13.95 41.35 -16.94
C VAL A 890 12.77 42.26 -16.60
N GLY A 891 12.30 43.01 -17.60
CA GLY A 891 11.05 43.75 -17.51
C GLY A 891 9.82 42.86 -17.73
N LEU A 892 8.93 42.78 -16.74
CA LEU A 892 7.76 41.89 -16.82
C LEU A 892 6.52 42.52 -17.46
N THR A 893 6.54 43.82 -17.72
CA THR A 893 5.40 44.53 -18.32
C THR A 893 5.02 43.95 -19.70
N ASN A 894 5.99 43.45 -20.47
CA ASN A 894 5.72 42.84 -21.78
C ASN A 894 4.89 41.55 -21.70
N MET A 895 4.93 40.81 -20.58
CA MET A 895 4.11 39.60 -20.43
C MET A 895 2.61 39.90 -20.42
N GLY A 896 2.20 41.08 -19.93
CA GLY A 896 0.79 41.46 -19.85
C GLY A 896 0.28 42.26 -21.05
N TYR A 897 1.20 42.84 -21.81
CA TYR A 897 0.87 43.74 -22.92
C TYR A 897 0.24 42.96 -24.08
N GLY A 898 -1.03 43.26 -24.38
CA GLY A 898 -1.78 42.67 -25.50
C GLY A 898 -2.61 41.42 -25.17
N LEU A 899 -2.51 40.86 -23.96
CA LEU A 899 -3.25 39.65 -23.55
C LEU A 899 -4.57 39.95 -22.78
N GLY A 900 -4.77 41.15 -22.24
CA GLY A 900 -5.98 41.49 -21.48
C GLY A 900 -5.77 42.62 -20.47
N LYS A 901 -6.62 42.75 -19.44
CA LYS A 901 -6.37 43.72 -18.35
C LYS A 901 -5.20 43.26 -17.49
N MET A 902 -4.31 44.18 -17.09
CA MET A 902 -3.13 43.90 -16.25
C MET A 902 -3.41 43.15 -14.95
N LYS A 903 -4.63 43.22 -14.39
CA LYS A 903 -5.02 42.45 -13.19
C LYS A 903 -5.05 40.93 -13.44
N HIS A 904 -5.30 40.52 -14.67
CA HIS A 904 -5.42 39.12 -15.07
C HIS A 904 -4.06 38.50 -15.39
N THR A 905 -3.08 39.31 -15.79
CA THR A 905 -1.73 38.84 -16.17
C THR A 905 -0.78 38.68 -14.97
N ARG A 906 -1.24 39.00 -13.75
CA ARG A 906 -0.45 38.91 -12.52
C ARG A 906 -0.03 37.49 -12.19
N ALA A 907 -0.90 36.51 -12.44
CA ALA A 907 -0.58 35.09 -12.21
C ALA A 907 0.56 34.63 -13.14
N LEU A 908 0.51 35.07 -14.40
CA LEU A 908 1.54 34.79 -15.39
C LEU A 908 2.90 35.40 -14.99
N GLN A 909 2.90 36.68 -14.58
CA GLN A 909 4.11 37.37 -14.12
C GLN A 909 4.67 36.73 -12.84
N GLN A 910 3.82 36.37 -11.87
CA GLN A 910 4.23 35.67 -10.66
C GLN A 910 4.82 34.29 -10.95
N SER A 911 4.16 33.48 -11.79
CA SER A 911 4.65 32.15 -12.16
C SER A 911 5.98 32.23 -12.90
N PHE A 912 6.11 33.17 -13.84
CA PHE A 912 7.39 33.44 -14.51
C PHE A 912 8.48 33.81 -13.51
N LEU A 913 8.22 34.75 -12.59
CA LEU A 913 9.19 35.16 -11.56
C LEU A 913 9.68 34.00 -10.71
N LYS A 914 8.77 33.12 -10.28
CA LYS A 914 9.13 31.94 -9.48
C LYS A 914 10.07 31.01 -10.24
N ILE A 915 9.79 30.75 -11.52
CA ILE A 915 10.67 29.92 -12.37
C ILE A 915 11.99 30.65 -12.66
N ALA A 916 11.92 31.95 -12.98
CA ALA A 916 13.06 32.79 -13.34
C ALA A 916 14.07 32.89 -12.19
N LYS A 917 13.60 33.13 -10.95
CA LYS A 917 14.43 33.08 -9.74
C LYS A 917 15.14 31.73 -9.63
N ARG A 918 14.42 30.64 -9.90
CA ARG A 918 14.99 29.29 -9.84
C ARG A 918 16.06 29.07 -10.90
N VAL A 919 15.91 29.56 -12.13
CA VAL A 919 16.93 29.42 -13.19
C VAL A 919 18.12 30.39 -13.06
N GLY A 920 18.17 31.21 -12.01
CA GLY A 920 19.31 32.08 -11.71
C GLY A 920 19.11 33.56 -12.00
N MET A 921 17.86 34.02 -12.12
CA MET A 921 17.53 35.45 -12.21
C MET A 921 17.57 36.12 -10.84
N ASP A 922 18.24 37.27 -10.75
CA ASP A 922 18.52 37.92 -9.46
C ASP A 922 17.65 39.17 -9.22
N SER A 923 17.08 39.76 -10.28
CA SER A 923 16.15 40.88 -10.14
C SER A 923 15.05 40.88 -11.21
N ALA A 924 14.00 41.67 -11.00
CA ALA A 924 13.04 42.01 -12.05
C ALA A 924 12.59 43.46 -11.95
N ILE A 925 12.36 44.06 -13.12
CA ILE A 925 11.72 45.36 -13.24
C ILE A 925 10.22 45.11 -13.34
N THR A 926 9.52 45.36 -12.24
CA THR A 926 8.08 45.12 -12.13
C THR A 926 7.43 45.88 -10.99
N SER A 927 6.11 45.96 -10.98
CA SER A 927 5.33 46.51 -9.88
C SER A 927 5.52 45.61 -8.65
N PRO A 928 5.91 46.16 -7.48
CA PRO A 928 6.11 45.35 -6.26
C PRO A 928 4.86 44.56 -5.84
N ASN A 929 3.68 45.06 -6.21
CA ASN A 929 2.41 44.37 -5.98
C ASN A 929 2.32 43.02 -6.72
N VAL A 930 3.13 42.77 -7.76
CA VAL A 930 3.16 41.47 -8.44
C VAL A 930 3.59 40.39 -7.47
N LEU A 931 4.51 40.62 -6.53
CA LEU A 931 4.88 39.60 -5.54
C LEU A 931 3.79 39.34 -4.51
N ASN A 932 3.02 40.39 -4.17
CA ASN A 932 2.06 40.39 -3.07
C ASN A 932 0.59 40.24 -3.52
N TYR A 933 0.35 39.94 -4.82
CA TYR A 933 -1.02 39.82 -5.31
C TYR A 933 -1.64 38.48 -4.91
N GLU A 934 -2.71 38.56 -4.12
CA GLU A 934 -3.47 37.39 -3.66
C GLU A 934 -4.64 37.09 -4.60
N PHE A 935 -4.90 35.81 -4.84
CA PHE A 935 -6.04 35.31 -5.60
C PHE A 935 -6.87 34.40 -4.70
N ASN A 936 -8.21 34.39 -4.86
CA ASN A 936 -9.08 33.44 -4.16
C ASN A 936 -8.72 31.97 -4.44
N ASP A 937 -8.16 31.68 -5.62
CA ASP A 937 -7.64 30.36 -6.00
C ASP A 937 -6.20 30.46 -6.53
N ARG A 938 -5.31 30.98 -5.67
CA ARG A 938 -3.90 31.28 -5.97
C ARG A 938 -3.15 30.10 -6.57
N THR A 939 -3.32 28.91 -6.00
CA THR A 939 -2.61 27.71 -6.44
C THR A 939 -2.99 27.34 -7.87
N LYS A 940 -4.29 27.40 -8.21
CA LYS A 940 -4.78 27.05 -9.54
C LYS A 940 -4.30 28.04 -10.61
N ALA A 941 -4.48 29.34 -10.40
CA ALA A 941 -4.10 30.35 -11.39
C ALA A 941 -2.59 30.32 -11.69
N LEU A 942 -1.76 30.11 -10.67
CA LEU A 942 -0.31 29.99 -10.82
C LEU A 942 0.09 28.69 -11.51
N SER A 943 -0.52 27.58 -11.12
CA SER A 943 -0.30 26.26 -11.75
C SER A 943 -0.64 26.29 -13.25
N GLU A 944 -1.81 26.79 -13.61
CA GLU A 944 -2.24 26.89 -15.02
C GLU A 944 -1.32 27.81 -15.82
N SER A 945 -0.81 28.89 -15.20
CA SER A 945 0.18 29.78 -15.82
C SER A 945 1.53 29.08 -16.04
N ILE A 946 1.97 28.20 -15.13
CA ILE A 946 3.19 27.39 -15.30
C ILE A 946 3.01 26.40 -16.46
N GLU A 947 1.87 25.70 -16.54
CA GLU A 947 1.57 24.78 -17.64
C GLU A 947 1.53 25.50 -19.00
N PHE A 948 1.03 26.73 -19.02
CA PHE A 948 1.05 27.60 -20.19
C PHE A 948 2.46 27.99 -20.60
N ILE A 949 3.30 28.48 -19.69
CA ILE A 949 4.72 28.82 -19.98
C ILE A 949 5.49 27.57 -20.44
N ALA A 950 5.18 26.39 -19.88
CA ALA A 950 5.82 25.12 -20.23
C ALA A 950 5.43 24.60 -21.62
N GLY A 951 4.34 25.10 -22.21
CA GLY A 951 3.82 24.67 -23.52
C GLY A 951 3.03 23.35 -23.48
N ILE A 952 2.41 23.00 -22.34
CA ILE A 952 1.68 21.72 -22.18
C ILE A 952 0.28 21.79 -22.81
N ARG A 953 -0.37 22.95 -22.83
CA ARG A 953 -1.75 23.13 -23.32
C ARG A 953 -1.79 24.03 -24.55
N ASP A 954 -2.58 23.63 -25.54
CA ASP A 954 -2.67 24.34 -26.82
C ASP A 954 -3.49 25.64 -26.74
N ASN A 955 -2.80 26.69 -27.19
CA ASN A 955 -3.20 27.96 -27.81
C ASN A 955 -4.14 28.94 -27.09
N VAL A 956 -3.79 30.24 -27.26
CA VAL A 956 -4.41 31.54 -26.86
C VAL A 956 -5.74 31.50 -26.10
N ASP A 957 -6.72 30.71 -26.50
CA ASP A 957 -7.98 30.49 -25.79
C ASP A 957 -7.77 30.01 -24.34
N TYR A 958 -6.70 29.26 -24.05
CA TYR A 958 -6.37 28.86 -22.68
C TYR A 958 -5.80 30.02 -21.86
N ALA A 959 -4.91 30.83 -22.45
CA ALA A 959 -4.44 32.06 -21.82
C ALA A 959 -5.62 33.02 -21.59
N GLN A 960 -6.49 33.20 -22.59
CA GLN A 960 -7.69 34.02 -22.48
C GLN A 960 -8.64 33.46 -21.41
N ARG A 961 -8.79 32.14 -21.24
CA ARG A 961 -9.53 31.54 -20.10
C ARG A 961 -8.91 31.85 -18.76
N ILE A 962 -7.59 31.72 -18.59
CA ILE A 962 -6.89 32.09 -17.34
C ILE A 962 -7.17 33.57 -17.04
N LEU A 963 -7.19 34.41 -18.08
CA LEU A 963 -7.40 35.84 -17.96
C LEU A 963 -8.87 36.24 -17.78
N ASP A 964 -9.82 35.49 -18.33
CA ASP A 964 -11.26 35.76 -18.29
C ASP A 964 -11.94 35.15 -17.06
N THR A 965 -11.29 34.19 -16.39
CA THR A 965 -11.78 33.65 -15.13
C THR A 965 -11.70 34.76 -14.08
N GLU A 966 -12.85 35.27 -13.64
CA GLU A 966 -12.93 36.14 -12.48
C GLU A 966 -12.53 35.34 -11.24
N TYR A 967 -11.23 35.24 -10.99
CA TYR A 967 -10.72 35.00 -9.66
C TYR A 967 -11.07 36.26 -8.86
N GLU A 968 -12.28 36.28 -8.28
CA GLU A 968 -12.75 37.38 -7.45
C GLU A 968 -11.68 37.68 -6.37
N SER A 969 -11.42 38.96 -6.12
CA SER A 969 -10.65 39.41 -4.98
C SER A 969 -11.61 39.54 -3.80
N ASN A 970 -11.37 38.86 -2.69
CA ASN A 970 -11.88 39.34 -1.41
C ASN A 970 -11.00 40.46 -0.88
#